data_AF-A0A7Z8JX95-F1
#
_entry.id   AF-A0A7Z8JX95-F1
#
_cell.length_a   1.000
_cell.length_b   1.000
_cell.length_c   1.000
_cell.angle_alpha   90.00
_cell.angle_beta   90.00
_cell.angle_gamma   90.00
#
_symmetry.space_group_name_H-M   'P 1'
#
loop_
_entity.id
_entity.type
_entity.pdbx_description
1 polymer ?
#
loop_
_entity_poly.entity_id
_entity_poly.type
_entity_poly.pdbx_seq_one_letter_code
_entity_poly.pdbx_strand_id
1 'polypeptide(L)'
;AGDPAARMCGVADPDRYAALAADAPVATVQALADLGDAVPAQLAAVGDHVAALQLDDGTATISRWSAAGKVGTPVVVDGGDDAPGSFALTADGGVLAVDGSAGGTTVALWAAGSADPGTTWDLAALDRGRVRAVLGWTAGRSGVLATVVLDGSHRLALLRADGTVDGDGPELEWGSYPRFYPQDDGSLVLMSDADDQSSSIALVQYAADGTPGLRLEGPLQGGSNGRAPGLDHPTGVATAADGGLLLAGPTWRLLEVGPDGVWRRQSLAGEGQGSTFRFADLTPFVRGGDAVYFASPREEGDGLQLSRVADADLDLLLDAPIVWDVNHASSLDLLGFGAGLATDAVDDYVAPGTTPAVHATFTAAWGALADTYELRYAVTGDPWLDPPVAGTSGTVAIPADGGEVPLEVPAARPGPYEVHAELVEKATGAVRTATCLRYAVGAQGATFDPASLADGADWGGAGPLRGVQLAAQLGLGSHRVQLDFGRLVPDVTAAPSEAGLDLAALPGAEDGDPYAGIAAAAALAADSDVQLYVQVGQGGEAEAAAVADGTWGAWVRVIAAALHAGAPDLHLWAPWNEPNNTGFGDGAAYATQVLAPFAEAVRGVDPRARVIGGNALNVVVPWYQQVVDAGGCASMDVVGIHPYTGFNRSWDEEGADGPIGQITALRQVLAACGATLPVWDTESGWWSDGPANHWAQAYDVARSLLWMRALGVDEWMYFFSEGGWGEGGFTWSLVQLGSFVKPGALAMAAVSGVLDGRGAPDLLDTGDPALHAMAFGPASGAPSPAGNPAPAGTRDDPLLAVWTQDEVTRALVTADAATTVTVTDVYGGTRTLDLAAGAPTALPVTGSPVFLTADAGLTVAPAADAGADLLAGGTVTASSSTDGTDPADLVAEGGAGANPWRAGARTEDGPDSSPWVQVDLAEPATVDRVVVEGAGIRCCTSGVRAYTVEVQGEDGTWQEVGRQDGLFLARTTSVTFEPRTVTAVRVQVPSTTTRGVTVPDVNYSGQSGGLLPAWEPVQPEPTWPVSLVRLAAYGPAA
;
A
#
# COMPACT_ATOMS: atom_id res chain seq x y z
N ALA A 1 -15.94 15.17 -3.18
CA ALA A 1 -16.34 13.82 -2.71
C ALA A 1 -17.07 13.82 -1.37
N GLY A 2 -17.32 15.00 -0.76
CA GLY A 2 -17.72 15.10 0.65
C GLY A 2 -16.47 15.23 1.52
N ASP A 3 -16.65 15.58 2.80
CA ASP A 3 -15.52 15.68 3.74
C ASP A 3 -15.14 14.29 4.25
N PRO A 4 -13.87 13.88 4.21
CA PRO A 4 -13.44 12.63 4.83
C PRO A 4 -13.66 12.69 6.35
N ALA A 5 -14.01 11.56 6.95
CA ALA A 5 -14.17 11.41 8.39
C ALA A 5 -12.82 11.45 9.13
N ALA A 6 -11.74 11.04 8.46
CA ALA A 6 -10.37 11.18 8.95
C ALA A 6 -9.43 11.74 7.88
N ARG A 7 -8.43 12.51 8.33
CA ARG A 7 -7.39 13.02 7.44
C ARG A 7 -6.55 11.87 6.89
N MET A 8 -6.30 11.90 5.59
CA MET A 8 -5.32 11.04 4.93
C MET A 8 -3.97 11.75 4.94
N CYS A 9 -2.95 11.15 5.57
CA CYS A 9 -1.63 11.79 5.66
C CYS A 9 -1.03 11.99 4.26
N GLY A 10 -0.53 13.19 4.01
CA GLY A 10 0.09 13.61 2.75
C GLY A 10 -0.88 14.00 1.64
N VAL A 11 -2.19 13.88 1.86
CA VAL A 11 -3.19 14.21 0.85
C VAL A 11 -3.65 15.65 1.01
N ALA A 12 -3.39 16.48 0.00
CA ALA A 12 -3.90 17.85 -0.08
C ALA A 12 -5.35 17.91 -0.56
N ASP A 13 -5.70 17.05 -1.53
CA ASP A 13 -7.03 16.97 -2.11
C ASP A 13 -7.57 15.53 -2.05
N PRO A 14 -8.45 15.20 -1.09
CA PRO A 14 -9.01 13.86 -0.98
C PRO A 14 -9.97 13.51 -2.13
N ASP A 15 -10.45 14.49 -2.91
CA ASP A 15 -11.39 14.23 -4.01
C ASP A 15 -10.73 13.42 -5.14
N ARG A 16 -9.40 13.47 -5.24
CA ARG A 16 -8.58 12.66 -6.14
C ARG A 16 -8.62 11.16 -5.83
N TYR A 17 -8.87 10.80 -4.58
CA TYR A 17 -8.87 9.41 -4.11
C TYR A 17 -10.28 8.83 -3.93
N ALA A 18 -11.29 9.62 -4.30
CA ALA A 18 -12.67 9.30 -4.09
C ALA A 18 -13.42 9.15 -5.41
N ALA A 19 -14.41 8.27 -5.40
CA ALA A 19 -15.20 7.91 -6.56
C ALA A 19 -15.82 9.11 -7.31
N LEU A 20 -15.90 9.00 -8.64
CA LEU A 20 -16.72 9.87 -9.49
C LEU A 20 -18.21 9.50 -9.39
N ALA A 21 -19.07 10.40 -9.85
CA ALA A 21 -20.46 10.04 -10.13
C ALA A 21 -20.52 9.00 -11.26
N ALA A 22 -21.51 8.10 -11.21
CA ALA A 22 -21.66 7.02 -12.20
C ALA A 22 -21.80 7.50 -13.66
N ASP A 23 -22.26 8.74 -13.86
CA ASP A 23 -22.43 9.39 -15.16
C ASP A 23 -21.34 10.42 -15.50
N ALA A 24 -20.24 10.43 -14.73
CA ALA A 24 -19.12 11.32 -15.00
C ALA A 24 -18.51 11.05 -16.39
N PRO A 25 -18.11 12.11 -17.13
CA PRO A 25 -17.46 11.94 -18.42
C PRO A 25 -16.13 11.19 -18.26
N VAL A 26 -15.83 10.32 -19.22
CA VAL A 26 -14.58 9.55 -19.29
C VAL A 26 -13.75 10.09 -20.45
N ALA A 27 -12.47 10.30 -20.22
CA ALA A 27 -11.54 10.77 -21.25
C ALA A 27 -11.44 9.79 -22.43
N THR A 28 -11.42 10.32 -23.64
CA THR A 28 -11.24 9.52 -24.86
C THR A 28 -9.79 9.56 -25.36
N VAL A 29 -9.19 8.40 -25.56
CA VAL A 29 -7.85 8.24 -26.17
C VAL A 29 -8.01 7.63 -27.56
N GLN A 30 -7.50 8.32 -28.59
CA GLN A 30 -7.66 7.90 -29.98
C GLN A 30 -6.42 7.17 -30.48
N ALA A 31 -6.58 5.97 -31.04
CA ALA A 31 -5.53 5.29 -31.79
C ALA A 31 -5.37 5.93 -33.18
N LEU A 32 -4.22 6.55 -33.44
CA LEU A 32 -3.94 7.26 -34.69
C LEU A 32 -3.23 6.37 -35.71
N ALA A 33 -2.27 5.56 -35.27
CA ALA A 33 -1.45 4.73 -36.16
C ALA A 33 -0.79 3.54 -35.45
N ASP A 34 -0.47 2.52 -36.23
CA ASP A 34 0.38 1.38 -35.85
C ASP A 34 1.86 1.81 -35.84
N LEU A 35 2.59 1.52 -34.76
CA LEU A 35 4.03 1.79 -34.60
C LEU A 35 4.91 0.51 -34.64
N GLY A 36 4.34 -0.68 -34.80
CA GLY A 36 5.08 -1.95 -34.64
C GLY A 36 5.54 -2.18 -33.20
N ASP A 37 6.69 -2.83 -33.01
CA ASP A 37 7.12 -3.31 -31.68
C ASP A 37 8.14 -2.40 -30.98
N ALA A 38 8.65 -1.37 -31.65
CA ALA A 38 9.70 -0.50 -31.13
C ALA A 38 9.16 0.88 -30.73
N VAL A 39 9.44 1.27 -29.48
CA VAL A 39 9.12 2.60 -28.95
C VAL A 39 9.90 3.65 -29.76
N PRO A 40 9.25 4.71 -30.28
CA PRO A 40 9.95 5.75 -31.00
C PRO A 40 10.99 6.46 -30.13
N ALA A 41 12.16 6.75 -30.69
CA ALA A 41 13.20 7.52 -30.01
C ALA A 41 12.80 8.99 -29.81
N GLN A 42 11.96 9.53 -30.70
CA GLN A 42 11.45 10.90 -30.62
C GLN A 42 10.09 11.03 -31.31
N LEU A 43 9.22 11.90 -30.78
CA LEU A 43 8.07 12.45 -31.47
C LEU A 43 8.25 13.95 -31.73
N ALA A 44 7.69 14.43 -32.83
CA ALA A 44 7.53 15.85 -33.11
C ALA A 44 6.14 16.10 -33.70
N ALA A 45 5.51 17.21 -33.31
CA ALA A 45 4.25 17.64 -33.88
C ALA A 45 4.28 19.14 -34.19
N VAL A 46 3.71 19.55 -35.31
CA VAL A 46 3.54 20.94 -35.72
C VAL A 46 2.27 21.05 -36.55
N GLY A 47 1.33 21.90 -36.13
CA GLY A 47 0.04 22.03 -36.82
C GLY A 47 -0.74 20.72 -36.77
N ASP A 48 -1.17 20.21 -37.94
CA ASP A 48 -1.88 18.93 -38.09
C ASP A 48 -0.94 17.74 -38.38
N HIS A 49 0.36 17.95 -38.35
CA HIS A 49 1.37 16.93 -38.62
C HIS A 49 2.01 16.40 -37.34
N VAL A 50 2.12 15.07 -37.25
CA VAL A 50 2.88 14.37 -36.22
C VAL A 50 3.81 13.36 -36.88
N ALA A 51 4.99 13.17 -36.32
CA ALA A 51 5.97 12.23 -36.82
C ALA A 51 6.71 11.51 -35.70
N ALA A 52 7.21 10.33 -36.01
CA ALA A 52 7.94 9.46 -35.09
C ALA A 52 9.26 9.01 -35.73
N LEU A 53 10.33 9.09 -34.95
CA LEU A 53 11.65 8.56 -35.29
C LEU A 53 11.84 7.18 -34.66
N GLN A 54 12.12 6.17 -35.48
CA GLN A 54 12.50 4.83 -35.05
C GLN A 54 13.94 4.54 -35.49
N LEU A 55 14.71 3.91 -34.61
CA LEU A 55 16.10 3.55 -34.85
C LEU A 55 16.21 2.02 -34.91
N ASP A 56 16.88 1.51 -35.94
CA ASP A 56 17.13 0.08 -36.15
C ASP A 56 18.52 -0.11 -36.76
N ASP A 57 19.45 -0.74 -36.03
CA ASP A 57 20.82 -1.08 -36.48
C ASP A 57 21.57 0.01 -37.29
N GLY A 58 21.49 1.27 -36.85
CA GLY A 58 22.16 2.40 -37.52
C GLY A 58 21.39 3.00 -38.71
N THR A 59 20.13 2.61 -38.87
CA THR A 59 19.15 3.22 -39.77
C THR A 59 18.11 3.99 -38.97
N ALA A 60 17.84 5.22 -39.38
CA ALA A 60 16.77 6.04 -38.83
C ALA A 60 15.58 6.10 -39.80
N THR A 61 14.39 5.75 -39.31
CA THR A 61 13.13 5.85 -40.05
C THR A 61 12.22 6.89 -39.41
N ILE A 62 11.84 7.93 -40.16
CA ILE A 62 10.91 8.97 -39.73
C ILE A 62 9.60 8.82 -40.49
N SER A 63 8.56 8.36 -39.78
CA SER A 63 7.20 8.19 -40.30
C SER A 63 6.31 9.37 -39.92
N ARG A 64 5.36 9.74 -40.79
CA ARG A 64 4.53 10.95 -40.67
C ARG A 64 3.04 10.62 -40.78
N TRP A 65 2.24 11.33 -39.99
CA TRP A 65 0.78 11.23 -39.98
C TRP A 65 0.14 12.60 -39.83
N SER A 66 -1.14 12.68 -40.18
CA SER A 66 -2.06 13.74 -39.76
C SER A 66 -3.33 13.12 -39.19
N ALA A 67 -4.26 13.95 -38.74
CA ALA A 67 -5.59 13.48 -38.32
C ALA A 67 -6.34 12.67 -39.41
N ALA A 68 -5.93 12.75 -40.68
CA ALA A 68 -6.50 11.98 -41.79
C ALA A 68 -5.77 10.65 -42.07
N GLY A 69 -4.75 10.30 -41.29
CA GLY A 69 -3.95 9.08 -41.44
C GLY A 69 -2.51 9.35 -41.91
N LYS A 70 -1.85 8.32 -42.47
CA LYS A 70 -0.45 8.39 -42.89
C LYS A 70 -0.24 9.41 -44.01
N VAL A 71 0.80 10.24 -43.89
CA VAL A 71 1.15 11.29 -44.86
C VAL A 71 2.50 11.00 -45.51
N GLY A 72 2.49 10.79 -46.83
CA GLY A 72 3.70 10.63 -47.63
C GLY A 72 4.49 9.34 -47.37
N THR A 73 5.71 9.29 -47.94
CA THR A 73 6.67 8.19 -47.74
C THR A 73 7.51 8.46 -46.48
N PRO A 74 7.84 7.45 -45.66
CA PRO A 74 8.81 7.61 -44.58
C PRO A 74 10.16 8.11 -45.10
N VAL A 75 10.84 8.93 -44.30
CA VAL A 75 12.24 9.31 -44.55
C VAL A 75 13.12 8.24 -43.92
N VAL A 76 14.01 7.64 -44.70
CA VAL A 76 14.92 6.59 -44.23
C VAL A 76 16.35 7.09 -44.45
N VAL A 77 17.14 7.10 -43.38
CA VAL A 77 18.54 7.56 -43.39
C VAL A 77 19.44 6.46 -42.83
N ASP A 78 20.29 5.90 -43.69
CA ASP A 78 21.29 4.89 -43.32
C ASP A 78 22.61 5.58 -43.01
N GLY A 79 22.98 5.67 -41.73
CA GLY A 79 24.14 6.45 -41.27
C GLY A 79 25.09 5.74 -40.31
N GLY A 80 24.74 4.54 -39.81
CA GLY A 80 25.49 3.92 -38.72
C GLY A 80 25.47 4.82 -37.48
N ASP A 81 26.64 5.10 -36.91
CA ASP A 81 26.81 6.03 -35.78
C ASP A 81 26.41 7.48 -36.11
N ASP A 82 26.34 7.85 -37.39
CA ASP A 82 25.97 9.20 -37.86
C ASP A 82 24.48 9.28 -38.29
N ALA A 83 23.68 8.23 -38.05
CA ALA A 83 22.23 8.29 -38.26
C ALA A 83 21.57 9.32 -37.32
N PRO A 84 20.51 10.01 -37.76
CA PRO A 84 19.91 11.07 -36.95
C PRO A 84 19.27 10.50 -35.68
N GLY A 85 19.79 10.91 -34.52
CA GLY A 85 19.18 10.68 -33.21
C GLY A 85 18.07 11.68 -32.86
N SER A 86 17.84 12.69 -33.71
CA SER A 86 16.74 13.64 -33.58
C SER A 86 16.34 14.26 -34.92
N PHE A 87 15.15 14.84 -34.97
CA PHE A 87 14.61 15.55 -36.12
C PHE A 87 13.67 16.69 -35.72
N ALA A 88 13.35 17.53 -36.70
CA ALA A 88 12.34 18.58 -36.58
C ALA A 88 11.32 18.51 -37.73
N LEU A 89 10.13 19.04 -37.50
CA LEU A 89 9.11 19.24 -38.53
C LEU A 89 9.02 20.71 -38.92
N THR A 90 8.85 20.97 -40.21
CA THR A 90 8.42 22.28 -40.71
C THR A 90 6.90 22.38 -40.66
N ALA A 91 6.37 23.61 -40.71
CA ALA A 91 4.92 23.86 -40.62
C ALA A 91 4.08 23.20 -41.75
N ASP A 92 4.73 22.80 -42.84
CA ASP A 92 4.13 22.08 -43.97
C ASP A 92 4.42 20.56 -43.96
N GLY A 93 4.94 20.02 -42.85
CA GLY A 93 5.17 18.57 -42.67
C GLY A 93 6.46 18.04 -43.31
N GLY A 94 7.38 18.94 -43.68
CA GLY A 94 8.73 18.58 -44.07
C GLY A 94 9.57 18.13 -42.86
N VAL A 95 10.50 17.21 -43.09
CA VAL A 95 11.39 16.65 -42.05
C VAL A 95 12.77 17.27 -42.19
N LEU A 96 13.31 17.79 -41.10
CA LEU A 96 14.69 18.26 -40.97
C LEU A 96 15.45 17.30 -40.07
N ALA A 97 16.49 16.66 -40.60
CA ALA A 97 17.33 15.71 -39.85
C ALA A 97 18.74 15.67 -40.43
N VAL A 98 19.68 15.07 -39.69
CA VAL A 98 21.03 14.79 -40.21
C VAL A 98 20.92 13.82 -41.39
N ASP A 99 21.70 14.03 -42.44
CA ASP A 99 21.59 13.26 -43.70
C ASP A 99 22.32 11.91 -43.71
N GLY A 100 22.94 11.53 -42.58
CA GLY A 100 23.70 10.29 -42.43
C GLY A 100 25.09 10.35 -43.09
N SER A 101 25.52 11.52 -43.58
CA SER A 101 26.87 11.67 -44.15
C SER A 101 27.96 11.56 -43.08
N ALA A 102 29.09 10.97 -43.47
CA ALA A 102 30.21 10.70 -42.58
C ALA A 102 30.71 11.99 -41.90
N GLY A 103 30.72 11.99 -40.57
CA GLY A 103 31.10 13.14 -39.75
C GLY A 103 29.91 13.92 -39.19
N GLY A 104 28.68 13.64 -39.62
CA GLY A 104 27.46 14.11 -38.95
C GLY A 104 27.30 15.63 -38.90
N THR A 105 27.78 16.38 -39.90
CA THR A 105 27.74 17.85 -39.93
C THR A 105 26.72 18.43 -40.90
N THR A 106 25.97 17.60 -41.64
CA THR A 106 25.03 18.05 -42.66
C THR A 106 23.60 17.75 -42.27
N VAL A 107 22.75 18.78 -42.27
CA VAL A 107 21.30 18.65 -42.06
C VAL A 107 20.60 18.80 -43.41
N ALA A 108 19.58 18.00 -43.67
CA ALA A 108 18.79 18.05 -44.88
C ALA A 108 17.29 18.19 -44.60
N LEU A 109 16.56 18.75 -45.57
CA LEU A 109 15.10 18.90 -45.57
C LEU A 109 14.46 17.92 -46.56
N TRP A 110 13.63 17.02 -46.08
CA TRP A 110 12.76 16.18 -46.89
C TRP A 110 11.35 16.78 -46.89
N ALA A 111 10.92 17.33 -48.02
CA ALA A 111 9.57 17.87 -48.17
C ALA A 111 8.49 16.79 -47.91
N ALA A 112 7.27 17.21 -47.56
CA ALA A 112 6.14 16.30 -47.41
C ALA A 112 5.95 15.45 -48.69
N GLY A 113 6.04 14.12 -48.54
CA GLY A 113 5.92 13.17 -49.65
C GLY A 113 7.19 12.92 -50.50
N SER A 114 8.32 13.55 -50.18
CA SER A 114 9.62 13.23 -50.79
C SER A 114 10.37 12.17 -49.97
N ALA A 115 11.02 11.22 -50.64
CA ALA A 115 11.98 10.29 -50.04
C ALA A 115 13.42 10.81 -50.15
N ASP A 116 13.69 11.72 -51.08
CA ASP A 116 15.01 12.31 -51.30
C ASP A 116 15.14 13.67 -50.60
N PRO A 117 16.33 14.01 -50.06
CA PRO A 117 16.58 15.31 -49.45
C PRO A 117 16.58 16.42 -50.51
N GLY A 118 15.94 17.54 -50.19
CA GLY A 118 15.90 18.75 -51.00
C GLY A 118 17.05 19.70 -50.64
N THR A 119 16.77 20.65 -49.76
CA THR A 119 17.77 21.63 -49.28
C THR A 119 18.68 20.98 -48.22
N THR A 120 19.98 21.25 -48.30
CA THR A 120 20.99 20.77 -47.33
C THR A 120 21.79 21.94 -46.76
N TRP A 121 22.12 21.87 -45.48
CA TRP A 121 22.95 22.83 -44.75
C TRP A 121 24.20 22.15 -44.22
N ASP A 122 25.39 22.63 -44.61
CA ASP A 122 26.67 22.15 -44.12
C ASP A 122 27.13 23.02 -42.93
N LEU A 123 27.23 22.41 -41.75
CA LEU A 123 27.65 23.07 -40.51
C LEU A 123 29.15 22.90 -40.21
N ALA A 124 29.91 22.16 -41.03
CA ALA A 124 31.33 21.90 -40.78
C ALA A 124 32.16 23.19 -40.68
N ALA A 125 31.77 24.22 -41.41
CA ALA A 125 32.43 25.53 -41.42
C ALA A 125 32.35 26.28 -40.08
N LEU A 126 31.48 25.87 -39.15
CA LEU A 126 31.37 26.47 -37.82
C LEU A 126 32.46 26.00 -36.85
N ASP A 127 33.11 24.86 -37.13
CA ASP A 127 34.16 24.25 -36.28
C ASP A 127 33.71 24.00 -34.82
N ARG A 128 32.49 23.48 -34.67
CA ARG A 128 31.84 23.23 -33.36
C ARG A 128 31.48 21.76 -33.13
N GLY A 129 32.07 20.84 -33.88
CA GLY A 129 31.79 19.40 -33.78
C GLY A 129 30.60 18.93 -34.61
N ARG A 130 30.09 17.72 -34.32
CA ARG A 130 28.98 17.09 -35.03
C ARG A 130 27.64 17.66 -34.58
N VAL A 131 26.61 17.44 -35.39
CA VAL A 131 25.22 17.74 -35.04
C VAL A 131 24.77 16.77 -33.96
N ARG A 132 24.50 17.30 -32.76
CA ARG A 132 23.91 16.56 -31.65
C ARG A 132 22.41 16.47 -31.79
N ALA A 133 21.76 17.60 -32.11
CA ALA A 133 20.31 17.65 -32.23
C ALA A 133 19.83 18.65 -33.28
N VAL A 134 18.72 18.32 -33.94
CA VAL A 134 17.97 19.22 -34.83
C VAL A 134 16.62 19.52 -34.16
N LEU A 135 16.36 20.79 -33.87
CA LEU A 135 15.24 21.23 -33.06
C LEU A 135 14.24 22.02 -33.90
N GLY A 136 12.95 21.72 -33.76
CA GLY A 136 11.84 22.51 -34.32
C GLY A 136 11.64 23.89 -33.67
N TRP A 137 12.69 24.45 -33.07
CA TRP A 137 12.69 25.72 -32.38
C TRP A 137 13.28 26.81 -33.29
N THR A 138 12.58 27.93 -33.46
CA THR A 138 12.99 29.01 -34.38
C THR A 138 13.81 30.11 -33.71
N ALA A 139 14.00 30.01 -32.39
CA ALA A 139 14.62 31.06 -31.57
C ALA A 139 13.99 32.46 -31.78
N GLY A 140 12.67 32.50 -32.05
CA GLY A 140 11.93 33.74 -32.30
C GLY A 140 12.40 34.52 -33.54
N ARG A 141 13.21 33.91 -34.42
CA ARG A 141 13.81 34.58 -35.58
C ARG A 141 13.00 34.31 -36.84
N SER A 142 12.58 35.38 -37.51
CA SER A 142 11.90 35.28 -38.81
C SER A 142 12.80 34.61 -39.86
N GLY A 143 12.23 33.69 -40.63
CA GLY A 143 12.91 32.96 -41.71
C GLY A 143 13.79 31.79 -41.27
N VAL A 144 13.85 31.49 -39.96
CA VAL A 144 14.50 30.29 -39.42
C VAL A 144 13.52 29.12 -39.44
N LEU A 145 13.98 27.97 -39.92
CA LEU A 145 13.21 26.73 -39.99
C LEU A 145 13.44 25.83 -38.78
N ALA A 146 14.69 25.76 -38.30
CA ALA A 146 15.10 24.92 -37.18
C ALA A 146 16.38 25.46 -36.55
N THR A 147 16.65 25.01 -35.32
CA THR A 147 17.89 25.27 -34.59
C THR A 147 18.70 23.99 -34.48
N VAL A 148 20.02 24.08 -34.54
CA VAL A 148 20.95 22.95 -34.49
C VAL A 148 21.87 23.08 -33.29
N VAL A 149 21.94 22.00 -32.51
CA VAL A 149 22.85 21.81 -31.38
C VAL A 149 24.10 21.08 -31.88
N LEU A 150 25.28 21.56 -31.50
CA LEU A 150 26.58 21.00 -31.93
C LEU A 150 27.37 20.56 -30.70
N ASP A 151 28.03 19.39 -30.76
CA ASP A 151 28.69 18.75 -29.60
C ASP A 151 29.73 19.64 -28.88
N GLY A 152 30.42 20.50 -29.63
CA GLY A 152 31.50 21.35 -29.13
C GLY A 152 31.09 22.78 -28.80
N SER A 153 29.78 23.11 -28.76
CA SER A 153 29.35 24.47 -28.47
C SER A 153 27.97 24.55 -27.81
N HIS A 154 27.88 25.44 -26.83
CA HIS A 154 26.62 25.84 -26.20
C HIS A 154 25.87 26.92 -26.99
N ARG A 155 26.51 27.46 -28.04
CA ARG A 155 25.91 28.41 -28.97
C ARG A 155 25.32 27.69 -30.16
N LEU A 156 24.01 27.84 -30.32
CA LEU A 156 23.25 27.15 -31.35
C LEU A 156 23.42 27.76 -32.74
N ALA A 157 23.22 26.96 -33.76
CA ALA A 157 23.17 27.40 -35.16
C ALA A 157 21.72 27.44 -35.67
N LEU A 158 21.37 28.38 -36.54
CA LEU A 158 20.03 28.55 -37.08
C LEU A 158 20.00 28.22 -38.57
N LEU A 159 19.10 27.33 -38.98
CA LEU A 159 18.90 26.96 -40.38
C LEU A 159 17.86 27.88 -41.00
N ARG A 160 18.23 28.60 -42.06
CA ARG A 160 17.31 29.50 -42.76
C ARG A 160 16.69 28.86 -43.99
N ALA A 161 15.47 29.27 -44.30
CA ALA A 161 14.71 28.79 -45.45
C ALA A 161 15.37 29.09 -46.82
N ASP A 162 16.29 30.05 -46.87
CA ASP A 162 17.06 30.40 -48.06
C ASP A 162 18.31 29.51 -48.28
N GLY A 163 18.52 28.50 -47.43
CA GLY A 163 19.65 27.58 -47.49
C GLY A 163 20.91 28.08 -46.76
N THR A 164 20.84 29.20 -46.04
CA THR A 164 21.97 29.70 -45.24
C THR A 164 21.97 29.18 -43.80
N VAL A 165 23.16 29.10 -43.19
CA VAL A 165 23.37 28.80 -41.77
C VAL A 165 23.78 30.07 -41.05
N ASP A 166 23.09 30.40 -39.95
CA ASP A 166 23.52 31.45 -39.01
C ASP A 166 24.20 30.84 -37.79
N GLY A 167 25.47 31.16 -37.57
CA GLY A 167 26.25 30.64 -36.44
C GLY A 167 26.09 31.43 -35.14
N ASP A 168 25.37 32.55 -35.15
CA ASP A 168 25.17 33.46 -34.02
C ASP A 168 23.75 33.32 -33.41
N GLY A 169 23.33 32.07 -33.18
CA GLY A 169 22.11 31.76 -32.44
C GLY A 169 22.23 31.98 -30.93
N PRO A 170 21.16 31.74 -30.16
CA PRO A 170 21.19 31.81 -28.71
C PRO A 170 22.24 30.87 -28.10
N GLU A 171 22.75 31.27 -26.95
CA GLU A 171 23.67 30.47 -26.13
C GLU A 171 22.89 30.01 -24.90
N LEU A 172 22.82 28.68 -24.70
CA LEU A 172 22.09 28.08 -23.58
C LEU A 172 23.09 27.44 -22.60
N GLU A 173 22.67 27.24 -21.36
CA GLU A 173 23.50 26.59 -20.35
C GLU A 173 22.95 25.19 -20.08
N TRP A 174 23.79 24.16 -20.26
CA TRP A 174 23.47 22.77 -19.88
C TRP A 174 24.70 22.08 -19.30
N GLY A 175 24.44 21.11 -18.41
CA GLY A 175 25.40 20.14 -17.92
C GLY A 175 25.53 18.93 -18.85
N SER A 176 25.90 17.79 -18.27
CA SER A 176 25.98 16.52 -19.00
C SER A 176 24.60 16.02 -19.46
N TYR A 177 24.60 15.17 -20.49
CA TYR A 177 23.40 14.50 -21.05
C TYR A 177 22.21 15.42 -21.40
N PRO A 178 22.40 16.50 -22.18
CA PRO A 178 21.31 17.42 -22.47
C PRO A 178 20.24 16.80 -23.36
N ARG A 179 18.96 17.04 -23.01
CA ARG A 179 17.80 16.75 -23.85
C ARG A 179 17.00 18.02 -24.11
N PHE A 180 16.45 18.13 -25.31
CA PHE A 180 15.82 19.34 -25.82
C PHE A 180 14.39 19.06 -26.24
N TYR A 181 13.44 19.82 -25.70
CA TYR A 181 12.01 19.67 -25.96
C TYR A 181 11.46 21.00 -26.50
N PRO A 182 11.46 21.20 -27.83
CA PRO A 182 10.81 22.35 -28.46
C PRO A 182 9.31 22.36 -28.18
N GLN A 183 8.74 23.54 -27.96
CA GLN A 183 7.34 23.71 -27.58
C GLN A 183 6.55 24.48 -28.65
N ASP A 184 5.24 24.22 -28.72
CA ASP A 184 4.33 24.83 -29.69
C ASP A 184 4.19 26.35 -29.54
N ASP A 185 4.42 26.86 -28.32
CA ASP A 185 4.42 28.30 -28.02
C ASP A 185 5.71 29.02 -28.44
N GLY A 186 6.67 28.28 -29.01
CA GLY A 186 7.97 28.78 -29.43
C GLY A 186 9.00 28.84 -28.30
N SER A 187 8.72 28.32 -27.11
CA SER A 187 9.71 28.09 -26.06
C SER A 187 10.51 26.80 -26.30
N LEU A 188 11.57 26.62 -25.51
CA LEU A 188 12.40 25.41 -25.51
C LEU A 188 12.61 24.96 -24.07
N VAL A 189 12.24 23.74 -23.72
CA VAL A 189 12.62 23.15 -22.44
C VAL A 189 13.89 22.34 -22.63
N LEU A 190 14.85 22.54 -21.73
CA LEU A 190 16.14 21.90 -21.71
C LEU A 190 16.29 21.11 -20.41
N MET A 191 16.57 19.82 -20.52
CA MET A 191 16.96 18.98 -19.39
C MET A 191 18.46 18.73 -19.45
N SER A 192 19.16 18.82 -18.32
CA SER A 192 20.53 18.33 -18.17
C SER A 192 20.86 18.06 -16.71
N ASP A 193 22.00 17.41 -16.45
CA ASP A 193 22.55 17.32 -15.10
C ASP A 193 22.69 18.73 -14.50
N ALA A 194 22.27 18.88 -13.24
CA ALA A 194 22.34 20.14 -12.50
C ALA A 194 23.66 20.29 -11.72
N ASP A 195 24.39 19.19 -11.53
CA ASP A 195 25.68 19.15 -10.85
C ASP A 195 26.69 18.26 -11.59
N ASP A 196 27.98 18.45 -11.29
CA ASP A 196 29.08 17.71 -11.91
C ASP A 196 29.16 16.23 -11.46
N GLN A 197 28.41 15.85 -10.42
CA GLN A 197 28.34 14.49 -9.89
C GLN A 197 27.21 13.67 -10.52
N SER A 198 26.41 14.28 -11.40
CA SER A 198 25.19 13.70 -11.97
C SER A 198 24.20 13.22 -10.90
N SER A 199 24.15 13.90 -9.75
CA SER A 199 23.28 13.51 -8.62
C SER A 199 21.90 14.14 -8.70
N SER A 200 21.76 15.22 -9.47
CA SER A 200 20.51 15.95 -9.68
C SER A 200 20.35 16.38 -11.14
N ILE A 201 19.09 16.56 -11.56
CA ILE A 201 18.71 16.99 -12.91
C ILE A 201 17.99 18.34 -12.80
N ALA A 202 18.24 19.22 -13.76
CA ALA A 202 17.47 20.44 -13.95
C ALA A 202 16.69 20.42 -15.26
N LEU A 203 15.46 20.93 -15.22
CA LEU A 203 14.68 21.34 -16.38
C LEU A 203 14.61 22.87 -16.40
N VAL A 204 15.03 23.49 -17.51
CA VAL A 204 14.99 24.94 -17.70
C VAL A 204 14.18 25.26 -18.94
N GLN A 205 13.13 26.07 -18.78
CA GLN A 205 12.35 26.60 -19.89
C GLN A 205 13.00 27.89 -20.39
N TYR A 206 13.39 27.93 -21.66
CA TYR A 206 13.88 29.10 -22.34
C TYR A 206 12.77 29.73 -23.20
N ALA A 207 12.60 31.03 -23.09
CA ALA A 207 11.73 31.80 -23.97
C ALA A 207 12.25 31.74 -25.42
N ALA A 208 11.42 32.16 -26.38
CA ALA A 208 11.76 32.14 -27.80
C ALA A 208 13.08 32.87 -28.12
N ASP A 209 13.50 33.89 -27.37
CA ASP A 209 14.77 34.60 -27.61
C ASP A 209 15.99 33.97 -26.93
N GLY A 210 15.81 32.86 -26.21
CA GLY A 210 16.85 32.18 -25.43
C GLY A 210 17.01 32.70 -24.00
N THR A 211 16.11 33.54 -23.50
CA THR A 211 16.11 33.97 -22.09
C THR A 211 15.63 32.82 -21.19
N PRO A 212 16.38 32.43 -20.14
CA PRO A 212 15.92 31.40 -19.20
C PRO A 212 14.74 31.90 -18.36
N GLY A 213 13.78 31.01 -18.13
CA GLY A 213 12.56 31.23 -17.36
C GLY A 213 12.44 30.21 -16.22
N LEU A 214 11.33 29.44 -16.20
CA LEU A 214 11.05 28.43 -15.19
C LEU A 214 12.22 27.43 -15.06
N ARG A 215 12.66 27.18 -13.82
CA ARG A 215 13.67 26.16 -13.49
C ARG A 215 13.08 25.18 -12.48
N LEU A 216 13.09 23.90 -12.83
CA LEU A 216 12.81 22.78 -11.94
C LEU A 216 14.12 22.04 -11.66
N GLU A 217 14.32 21.60 -10.43
CA GLU A 217 15.52 20.88 -10.03
C GLU A 217 15.17 19.82 -8.98
N GLY A 218 15.62 18.60 -9.19
CA GLY A 218 15.38 17.48 -8.28
C GLY A 218 16.49 16.43 -8.36
N PRO A 219 16.55 15.52 -7.38
CA PRO A 219 17.51 14.43 -7.41
C PRO A 219 17.28 13.54 -8.64
N LEU A 220 18.34 12.86 -9.09
CA LEU A 220 18.27 11.89 -10.18
C LEU A 220 17.35 10.71 -9.82
N GLN A 221 17.46 10.23 -8.58
CA GLN A 221 16.59 9.20 -8.01
C GLN A 221 15.80 9.80 -6.85
N GLY A 222 14.48 9.61 -6.86
CA GLY A 222 13.62 10.05 -5.76
C GLY A 222 13.74 9.17 -4.53
N GLY A 223 13.31 9.71 -3.39
CA GLY A 223 13.08 8.92 -2.18
C GLY A 223 11.60 8.56 -2.00
N SER A 224 11.34 7.53 -1.20
CA SER A 224 10.00 7.15 -0.73
C SER A 224 9.63 7.90 0.57
N ASN A 225 8.44 7.61 1.12
CA ASN A 225 8.00 8.11 2.44
C ASN A 225 8.06 9.65 2.59
N GLY A 226 7.63 10.35 1.54
CA GLY A 226 7.52 11.81 1.54
C GLY A 226 8.84 12.57 1.36
N ARG A 227 9.94 11.86 1.06
CA ARG A 227 11.20 12.44 0.59
C ARG A 227 11.03 13.11 -0.77
N ALA A 228 12.02 13.91 -1.17
CA ALA A 228 11.95 14.65 -2.42
C ALA A 228 11.87 13.69 -3.62
N PRO A 229 10.90 13.88 -4.54
CA PRO A 229 10.79 13.03 -5.71
C PRO A 229 11.90 13.30 -6.72
N GLY A 230 12.28 12.23 -7.41
CA GLY A 230 13.21 12.27 -8.53
C GLY A 230 12.55 12.90 -9.73
N LEU A 231 13.33 13.62 -10.53
CA LEU A 231 12.87 14.15 -11.82
C LEU A 231 12.85 13.07 -12.91
N ASP A 232 13.52 11.94 -12.67
CA ASP A 232 13.46 10.68 -13.43
C ASP A 232 13.56 10.85 -14.95
N HIS A 233 14.50 11.66 -15.45
CA HIS A 233 14.76 11.90 -16.88
C HIS A 233 13.49 11.88 -17.77
N PRO A 234 12.64 12.92 -17.72
CA PRO A 234 11.36 12.92 -18.42
C PRO A 234 11.51 12.49 -19.88
N THR A 235 10.68 11.56 -20.33
CA THR A 235 10.72 11.04 -21.69
C THR A 235 9.97 11.93 -22.68
N GLY A 236 9.12 12.82 -22.17
CA GLY A 236 8.60 13.94 -22.94
C GLY A 236 8.18 15.11 -22.06
N VAL A 237 8.21 16.30 -22.67
CA VAL A 237 7.84 17.56 -22.02
C VAL A 237 7.04 18.40 -23.01
N ALA A 238 5.87 18.86 -22.56
CA ALA A 238 5.02 19.78 -23.29
C ALA A 238 4.67 21.01 -22.44
N THR A 239 4.23 22.10 -23.04
CA THR A 239 3.62 23.22 -22.31
C THR A 239 2.24 22.82 -21.81
N ALA A 240 1.86 23.25 -20.60
CA ALA A 240 0.50 23.11 -20.08
C ALA A 240 -0.38 24.31 -20.51
N ALA A 241 -1.70 24.18 -20.34
CA ALA A 241 -2.64 25.22 -20.78
C ALA A 241 -2.52 26.55 -20.00
N ASP A 242 -2.03 26.49 -18.76
CA ASP A 242 -1.80 27.65 -17.89
C ASP A 242 -0.43 28.32 -18.09
N GLY A 243 0.37 27.82 -19.05
CA GLY A 243 1.74 28.27 -19.30
C GLY A 243 2.82 27.53 -18.48
N GLY A 244 2.42 26.55 -17.66
CA GLY A 244 3.32 25.61 -17.01
C GLY A 244 3.82 24.49 -17.96
N LEU A 245 4.14 23.32 -17.39
CA LEU A 245 4.67 22.16 -18.11
C LEU A 245 3.86 20.89 -17.82
N LEU A 246 3.73 20.04 -18.84
CA LEU A 246 3.34 18.64 -18.74
C LEU A 246 4.58 17.77 -18.90
N LEU A 247 4.82 16.89 -17.93
CA LEU A 247 5.98 15.99 -17.89
C LEU A 247 5.51 14.55 -17.97
N ALA A 248 5.99 13.80 -18.96
CA ALA A 248 5.82 12.35 -19.04
C ALA A 248 7.10 11.67 -18.51
N GLY A 249 6.94 10.82 -17.51
CA GLY A 249 8.03 10.04 -16.92
C GLY A 249 8.26 8.70 -17.62
N PRO A 250 9.40 8.03 -17.36
CA PRO A 250 9.73 6.72 -17.93
C PRO A 250 8.82 5.58 -17.44
N THR A 251 8.21 5.75 -16.26
CA THR A 251 7.40 4.75 -15.54
C THR A 251 5.97 5.24 -15.35
N TRP A 252 5.27 5.51 -16.46
CA TRP A 252 3.80 5.63 -16.53
C TRP A 252 3.17 6.93 -16.00
N ARG A 253 3.92 7.84 -15.38
CA ARG A 253 3.36 9.09 -14.82
C ARG A 253 3.26 10.22 -15.85
N LEU A 254 2.11 10.89 -15.87
CA LEU A 254 1.93 12.21 -16.49
C LEU A 254 1.69 13.25 -15.39
N LEU A 255 2.51 14.30 -15.35
CA LEU A 255 2.47 15.33 -14.31
C LEU A 255 2.29 16.72 -14.92
N GLU A 256 1.37 17.51 -14.37
CA GLU A 256 1.23 18.93 -14.66
C GLU A 256 1.89 19.78 -13.56
N VAL A 257 2.78 20.67 -13.99
CA VAL A 257 3.52 21.62 -13.17
C VAL A 257 3.11 23.02 -13.59
N GLY A 258 2.77 23.89 -12.64
CA GLY A 258 2.38 25.27 -12.92
C GLY A 258 3.54 26.14 -13.40
N PRO A 259 3.27 27.38 -13.85
CA PRO A 259 4.30 28.33 -14.32
C PRO A 259 5.29 28.78 -13.23
N ASP A 260 4.97 28.51 -11.97
CA ASP A 260 5.81 28.72 -10.79
C ASP A 260 6.59 27.46 -10.37
N GLY A 261 6.46 26.36 -11.11
CA GLY A 261 7.19 25.11 -10.86
C GLY A 261 6.59 24.19 -9.80
N VAL A 262 5.44 24.56 -9.23
CA VAL A 262 4.74 23.75 -8.24
C VAL A 262 3.78 22.78 -8.94
N TRP A 263 3.72 21.54 -8.44
CA TRP A 263 2.83 20.51 -8.98
C TRP A 263 1.35 20.93 -8.89
N ARG A 264 0.55 20.52 -9.87
CA ARG A 264 -0.87 20.85 -9.99
C ARG A 264 -1.75 19.62 -10.05
N ARG A 265 -1.56 18.79 -11.08
CA ARG A 265 -2.34 17.57 -11.33
C ARG A 265 -1.42 16.47 -11.84
N GLN A 266 -1.87 15.22 -11.77
CA GLN A 266 -1.08 14.08 -12.25
C GLN A 266 -2.01 12.93 -12.61
N SER A 267 -1.53 12.01 -13.42
CA SER A 267 -2.22 10.76 -13.73
C SER A 267 -1.19 9.63 -13.84
N LEU A 268 -1.62 8.39 -13.55
CA LEU A 268 -0.80 7.19 -13.71
C LEU A 268 -1.38 6.35 -14.86
N ALA A 269 -0.56 6.07 -15.87
CA ALA A 269 -0.98 5.37 -17.07
C ALA A 269 -1.22 3.90 -16.75
N GLY A 270 -2.40 3.38 -17.07
CA GLY A 270 -2.79 2.00 -16.77
C GLY A 270 -3.09 1.71 -15.29
N GLU A 271 -2.88 2.67 -14.39
CA GLU A 271 -3.11 2.55 -12.95
C GLU A 271 -4.14 3.60 -12.50
N GLY A 272 -5.32 3.16 -12.07
CA GLY A 272 -6.41 4.04 -11.66
C GLY A 272 -7.74 3.75 -12.35
N GLN A 273 -8.82 4.24 -11.76
CA GLN A 273 -10.18 3.97 -12.23
C GLN A 273 -10.54 4.93 -13.35
N GLY A 274 -10.89 4.38 -14.51
CA GLY A 274 -11.07 5.17 -15.72
C GLY A 274 -9.77 5.60 -16.39
N SER A 275 -8.62 4.99 -16.05
CA SER A 275 -7.39 5.17 -16.84
C SER A 275 -7.61 4.61 -18.25
N THR A 276 -7.90 5.49 -19.20
CA THR A 276 -8.15 5.14 -20.61
C THR A 276 -6.90 5.15 -21.46
N PHE A 277 -5.74 5.45 -20.87
CA PHE A 277 -4.45 5.45 -21.55
C PHE A 277 -3.44 4.57 -20.83
N ARG A 278 -2.51 4.04 -21.64
CA ARG A 278 -1.32 3.34 -21.18
C ARG A 278 -0.14 3.93 -21.91
N PHE A 279 0.95 4.17 -21.20
CA PHE A 279 2.21 4.54 -21.83
C PHE A 279 2.98 3.26 -22.20
N ALA A 280 3.65 3.29 -23.34
CA ALA A 280 4.75 2.37 -23.58
C ALA A 280 5.95 2.79 -22.74
N ASP A 281 6.81 1.86 -22.32
CA ASP A 281 8.03 2.17 -21.56
C ASP A 281 8.82 3.25 -22.30
N LEU A 282 9.29 4.25 -21.57
CA LEU A 282 10.06 5.35 -22.13
C LEU A 282 9.36 6.14 -23.25
N THR A 283 8.03 6.13 -23.30
CA THR A 283 7.30 6.79 -24.40
C THR A 283 7.68 8.27 -24.53
N PRO A 284 8.00 8.75 -25.75
CA PRO A 284 8.01 10.18 -26.02
C PRO A 284 6.60 10.77 -25.88
N PHE A 285 6.54 12.06 -25.51
CA PHE A 285 5.30 12.82 -25.36
C PHE A 285 5.48 14.22 -25.95
N VAL A 286 4.55 14.65 -26.81
CA VAL A 286 4.62 15.94 -27.50
C VAL A 286 3.24 16.57 -27.66
N ARG A 287 3.15 17.90 -27.60
CA ARG A 287 1.94 18.65 -27.94
C ARG A 287 1.94 19.03 -29.41
N GLY A 288 0.77 19.07 -30.02
CA GLY A 288 0.56 19.54 -31.37
C GLY A 288 -0.82 20.18 -31.49
N GLY A 289 -0.88 21.51 -31.42
CA GLY A 289 -2.14 22.23 -31.46
C GLY A 289 -2.98 22.02 -30.19
N ASP A 290 -4.18 21.46 -30.32
CA ASP A 290 -5.14 21.22 -29.23
C ASP A 290 -5.13 19.78 -28.70
N ALA A 291 -4.01 19.06 -28.92
CA ALA A 291 -3.86 17.67 -28.54
C ALA A 291 -2.42 17.32 -28.17
N VAL A 292 -2.29 16.22 -27.43
CA VAL A 292 -1.01 15.58 -27.10
C VAL A 292 -0.93 14.19 -27.73
N TYR A 293 0.30 13.78 -28.04
CA TYR A 293 0.62 12.53 -28.74
C TYR A 293 1.67 11.73 -27.98
N PHE A 294 1.48 10.41 -27.90
CA PHE A 294 2.38 9.48 -27.22
C PHE A 294 2.26 8.07 -27.79
N ALA A 295 3.21 7.19 -27.49
CA ALA A 295 3.14 5.77 -27.82
C ALA A 295 2.45 4.98 -26.69
N SER A 296 1.56 4.06 -27.06
CA SER A 296 0.87 3.16 -26.14
C SER A 296 0.89 1.72 -26.64
N PRO A 297 0.78 0.72 -25.75
CA PRO A 297 0.42 -0.64 -26.15
C PRO A 297 -0.94 -0.66 -26.87
N ARG A 298 -1.12 -1.59 -27.81
CA ARG A 298 -2.43 -1.82 -28.42
C ARG A 298 -3.42 -2.43 -27.43
N GLU A 299 -4.69 -2.13 -27.62
CA GLU A 299 -5.76 -2.80 -26.89
C GLU A 299 -5.95 -4.26 -27.32
N GLU A 300 -5.79 -4.56 -28.62
CA GLU A 300 -5.89 -5.90 -29.18
C GLU A 300 -4.62 -6.27 -29.97
N GLY A 301 -4.02 -7.41 -29.61
CA GLY A 301 -2.82 -7.95 -30.24
C GLY A 301 -1.50 -7.35 -29.72
N ASP A 302 -0.39 -7.88 -30.19
CA ASP A 302 0.94 -7.41 -29.81
C ASP A 302 1.32 -6.11 -30.54
N GLY A 303 2.23 -5.35 -29.93
CA GLY A 303 2.82 -4.14 -30.50
C GLY A 303 2.26 -2.82 -29.96
N LEU A 304 2.73 -1.73 -30.55
CA LEU A 304 2.52 -0.35 -30.13
C LEU A 304 1.67 0.43 -31.14
N GLN A 305 1.07 1.51 -30.66
CA GLN A 305 0.31 2.47 -31.45
C GLN A 305 0.66 3.91 -31.04
N LEU A 306 0.50 4.83 -31.99
CA LEU A 306 0.53 6.26 -31.73
C LEU A 306 -0.87 6.69 -31.26
N SER A 307 -0.94 7.21 -30.05
CA SER A 307 -2.17 7.71 -29.43
C SER A 307 -2.25 9.22 -29.47
N ARG A 308 -3.49 9.73 -29.53
CA ARG A 308 -3.82 11.15 -29.48
C ARG A 308 -4.87 11.40 -28.38
N VAL A 309 -4.66 12.45 -27.59
CA VAL A 309 -5.64 12.93 -26.60
C VAL A 309 -5.85 14.43 -26.81
N ALA A 310 -7.11 14.85 -26.96
CA ALA A 310 -7.45 16.27 -27.07
C ALA A 310 -7.39 16.96 -25.70
N ASP A 311 -7.15 18.27 -25.67
CA ASP A 311 -6.98 19.02 -24.41
C ASP A 311 -8.16 18.86 -23.44
N ALA A 312 -9.39 18.80 -23.95
CA ALA A 312 -10.58 18.59 -23.12
C ALA A 312 -10.61 17.19 -22.44
N ASP A 313 -10.07 16.17 -23.11
CA ASP A 313 -9.93 14.81 -22.56
C ASP A 313 -8.71 14.71 -21.64
N LEU A 314 -7.66 15.51 -21.89
CA LEU A 314 -6.46 15.53 -21.07
C LEU A 314 -6.73 16.01 -19.65
N ASP A 315 -7.59 17.03 -19.49
CA ASP A 315 -8.03 17.48 -18.17
C ASP A 315 -8.74 16.37 -17.40
N LEU A 316 -9.63 15.63 -18.08
CA LEU A 316 -10.33 14.48 -17.48
C LEU A 316 -9.36 13.35 -17.07
N LEU A 317 -8.28 13.12 -17.82
CA LEU A 317 -7.24 12.15 -17.45
C LEU A 317 -6.44 12.58 -16.22
N LEU A 318 -6.09 13.86 -16.13
CA LEU A 318 -5.33 14.44 -15.03
C LEU A 318 -6.14 14.53 -13.72
N ASP A 319 -7.47 14.59 -13.84
CA ASP A 319 -8.42 14.64 -12.73
C ASP A 319 -9.07 13.26 -12.44
N ALA A 320 -8.67 12.21 -13.15
CA ALA A 320 -9.20 10.87 -12.96
C ALA A 320 -8.85 10.35 -11.55
N PRO A 321 -9.81 9.74 -10.81
CA PRO A 321 -9.51 9.21 -9.49
C PRO A 321 -8.52 8.07 -9.53
N ILE A 322 -7.69 8.02 -8.50
CA ILE A 322 -6.68 6.97 -8.34
C ILE A 322 -6.98 6.20 -7.06
N VAL A 323 -6.68 4.91 -7.09
CA VAL A 323 -6.71 4.08 -5.88
C VAL A 323 -5.70 4.64 -4.89
N TRP A 324 -6.14 4.95 -3.67
CA TRP A 324 -5.21 5.35 -2.63
C TRP A 324 -4.59 4.09 -2.02
N ASP A 325 -3.28 3.93 -2.03
CA ASP A 325 -2.54 2.98 -1.19
C ASP A 325 -1.12 3.51 -0.96
N VAL A 326 -0.33 2.85 -0.11
CA VAL A 326 1.01 3.33 0.24
C VAL A 326 1.94 3.41 -0.99
N ASN A 327 1.77 2.52 -1.97
CA ASN A 327 2.61 2.48 -3.17
C ASN A 327 2.27 3.65 -4.11
N HIS A 328 1.00 3.88 -4.42
CA HIS A 328 0.57 5.03 -5.23
C HIS A 328 0.82 6.36 -4.51
N ALA A 329 0.54 6.45 -3.21
CA ALA A 329 0.79 7.66 -2.43
C ALA A 329 2.28 8.08 -2.48
N SER A 330 3.21 7.11 -2.49
CA SER A 330 4.65 7.40 -2.62
C SER A 330 5.03 8.09 -3.95
N SER A 331 4.19 7.97 -4.97
CA SER A 331 4.39 8.54 -6.31
C SER A 331 3.56 9.79 -6.58
N LEU A 332 2.53 10.04 -5.76
CA LEU A 332 1.53 11.08 -5.98
C LEU A 332 1.53 12.18 -4.91
N ASP A 333 1.66 11.83 -3.64
CA ASP A 333 1.51 12.75 -2.52
C ASP A 333 2.88 13.33 -2.12
N LEU A 334 3.38 14.26 -2.95
CA LEU A 334 4.74 14.80 -2.86
C LEU A 334 4.76 16.34 -2.99
N LEU A 335 5.69 17.00 -2.29
CA LEU A 335 5.78 18.48 -2.30
C LEU A 335 6.23 19.07 -3.65
N GLY A 336 6.83 18.26 -4.51
CA GLY A 336 7.38 18.66 -5.81
C GLY A 336 8.88 18.41 -5.90
N PHE A 337 9.44 18.52 -7.10
CA PHE A 337 10.86 18.22 -7.33
C PHE A 337 11.78 19.03 -6.42
N GLY A 338 12.70 18.33 -5.76
CA GLY A 338 13.66 18.95 -4.87
C GLY A 338 13.08 19.48 -3.54
N ALA A 339 11.81 19.22 -3.23
CA ALA A 339 11.21 19.48 -1.92
C ALA A 339 10.67 18.19 -1.29
N GLY A 340 10.95 17.98 -0.02
CA GLY A 340 10.48 16.79 0.70
C GLY A 340 10.78 16.82 2.18
N LEU A 341 10.50 15.72 2.87
CA LEU A 341 10.82 15.51 4.28
C LEU A 341 11.92 14.46 4.42
N ALA A 342 12.63 14.46 5.56
CA ALA A 342 13.65 13.47 5.84
C ALA A 342 13.80 13.22 7.35
N THR A 343 14.21 11.99 7.67
CA THR A 343 14.91 11.66 8.92
C THR A 343 16.33 11.20 8.62
N ASP A 344 17.18 11.20 9.65
CA ASP A 344 18.54 10.65 9.63
C ASP A 344 18.58 9.13 9.93
N ALA A 345 17.43 8.51 10.16
CA ALA A 345 17.32 7.10 10.55
C ALA A 345 17.13 6.18 9.34
N VAL A 346 17.76 5.00 9.38
CA VAL A 346 17.50 3.93 8.41
C VAL A 346 16.08 3.42 8.61
N ASP A 347 15.34 3.28 7.50
CA ASP A 347 13.92 2.94 7.47
C ASP A 347 13.07 3.80 8.44
N ASP A 348 13.46 5.08 8.60
CA ASP A 348 12.80 6.07 9.46
C ASP A 348 12.50 5.55 10.90
N TYR A 349 13.36 4.65 11.40
CA TYR A 349 13.26 4.03 12.72
C TYR A 349 14.26 4.63 13.71
N VAL A 350 13.72 5.33 14.69
CA VAL A 350 14.49 5.96 15.76
C VAL A 350 14.68 4.96 16.90
N ALA A 351 15.92 4.52 17.08
CA ALA A 351 16.29 3.56 18.10
C ALA A 351 15.96 4.06 19.52
N PRO A 352 15.71 3.14 20.48
CA PRO A 352 15.29 3.50 21.83
C PRO A 352 16.26 4.45 22.53
N GLY A 353 15.72 5.49 23.17
CA GLY A 353 16.52 6.51 23.87
C GLY A 353 17.16 7.56 22.97
N THR A 354 16.96 7.49 21.65
CA THR A 354 17.36 8.53 20.70
C THR A 354 16.24 9.55 20.54
N THR A 355 16.59 10.84 20.42
CA THR A 355 15.62 11.89 20.11
C THR A 355 15.34 11.90 18.61
N PRO A 356 14.07 11.81 18.16
CA PRO A 356 13.73 11.89 16.74
C PRO A 356 14.08 13.29 16.19
N ALA A 357 14.59 13.32 14.96
CA ALA A 357 14.86 14.53 14.20
C ALA A 357 14.19 14.40 12.83
N VAL A 358 13.38 15.41 12.49
CA VAL A 358 12.69 15.50 11.20
C VAL A 358 13.01 16.84 10.57
N HIS A 359 13.32 16.82 9.28
CA HIS A 359 13.72 17.99 8.51
C HIS A 359 12.86 18.14 7.26
N ALA A 360 12.51 19.36 6.91
CA ALA A 360 12.09 19.70 5.56
C ALA A 360 13.32 20.02 4.71
N THR A 361 13.37 19.51 3.49
CA THR A 361 14.51 19.63 2.56
C THR A 361 14.05 20.39 1.32
N PHE A 362 14.88 21.32 0.84
CA PHE A 362 14.63 22.12 -0.37
C PHE A 362 15.90 22.27 -1.20
N THR A 363 15.82 22.10 -2.52
CA THR A 363 16.90 22.50 -3.44
C THR A 363 16.99 24.03 -3.54
N ALA A 364 18.09 24.55 -4.06
CA ALA A 364 18.30 26.00 -4.19
C ALA A 364 17.25 26.68 -5.08
N ALA A 365 16.67 25.96 -6.06
CA ALA A 365 15.62 26.47 -6.95
C ALA A 365 14.37 26.95 -6.19
N TRP A 366 14.05 26.34 -5.05
CA TRP A 366 12.91 26.73 -4.21
C TRP A 366 13.10 28.10 -3.53
N GLY A 367 14.34 28.60 -3.44
CA GLY A 367 14.64 29.91 -2.88
C GLY A 367 13.89 31.06 -3.59
N ALA A 368 13.67 30.94 -4.90
CA ALA A 368 12.90 31.91 -5.68
C ALA A 368 11.41 31.96 -5.31
N LEU A 369 10.90 30.91 -4.67
CA LEU A 369 9.51 30.74 -4.26
C LEU A 369 9.28 31.06 -2.78
N ALA A 370 10.34 31.39 -2.04
CA ALA A 370 10.30 31.58 -0.58
C ALA A 370 9.38 32.70 -0.10
N ASP A 371 9.14 33.73 -0.91
CA ASP A 371 8.19 34.81 -0.59
C ASP A 371 6.74 34.47 -0.95
N THR A 372 6.52 33.46 -1.80
CA THR A 372 5.21 33.04 -2.28
C THR A 372 4.65 31.88 -1.46
N TYR A 373 5.51 30.97 -1.02
CA TYR A 373 5.14 29.72 -0.38
C TYR A 373 5.76 29.54 1.01
N GLU A 374 5.09 28.77 1.84
CA GLU A 374 5.58 28.25 3.12
C GLU A 374 5.14 26.80 3.31
N LEU A 375 5.80 26.09 4.23
CA LEU A 375 5.44 24.73 4.58
C LEU A 375 4.70 24.73 5.92
N ARG A 376 3.44 24.30 5.92
CA ARG A 376 2.69 24.01 7.15
C ARG A 376 2.80 22.53 7.45
N TYR A 377 2.93 22.15 8.72
CA TYR A 377 3.00 20.74 9.09
C TYR A 377 2.28 20.43 10.40
N ALA A 378 1.88 19.17 10.54
CA ALA A 378 1.40 18.59 11.78
C ALA A 378 2.01 17.19 11.97
N VAL A 379 2.45 16.91 13.19
CA VAL A 379 2.97 15.61 13.61
C VAL A 379 1.96 14.98 14.56
N THR A 380 1.47 13.80 14.19
CA THR A 380 0.51 13.02 14.98
C THR A 380 1.08 11.64 15.26
N GLY A 381 0.60 11.00 16.32
CA GLY A 381 0.85 9.59 16.58
C GLY A 381 -0.46 8.84 16.72
N ASP A 382 -0.36 7.61 17.17
CA ASP A 382 -1.51 6.74 17.40
C ASP A 382 -2.57 7.43 18.33
N PRO A 383 -3.84 7.54 17.87
CA PRO A 383 -4.90 8.24 18.59
C PRO A 383 -5.52 7.45 19.75
N TRP A 384 -5.26 6.14 19.87
CA TRP A 384 -5.80 5.26 20.90
C TRP A 384 -4.81 4.92 22.01
N LEU A 385 -3.57 5.40 21.93
CA LEU A 385 -2.66 5.36 23.06
C LEU A 385 -3.25 6.08 24.29
N ASP A 386 -2.89 5.61 25.48
CA ASP A 386 -3.29 6.24 26.73
C ASP A 386 -2.08 6.73 27.55
N PRO A 387 -1.88 8.06 27.70
CA PRO A 387 -2.62 9.12 27.02
C PRO A 387 -2.28 9.17 25.52
N PRO A 388 -3.12 9.75 24.65
CA PRO A 388 -2.78 9.89 23.24
C PRO A 388 -1.54 10.76 23.04
N VAL A 389 -0.82 10.59 21.93
CA VAL A 389 0.32 11.46 21.58
C VAL A 389 -0.19 12.89 21.41
N ALA A 390 0.37 13.82 22.21
CA ALA A 390 0.11 15.23 22.03
C ALA A 390 0.81 15.73 20.76
N GLY A 391 0.03 15.91 19.68
CA GLY A 391 0.57 16.33 18.39
C GLY A 391 1.23 17.72 18.44
N THR A 392 2.21 17.93 17.56
CA THR A 392 2.83 19.23 17.32
C THR A 392 2.43 19.74 15.94
N SER A 393 2.40 21.05 15.76
CA SER A 393 2.13 21.66 14.45
C SER A 393 2.87 22.97 14.33
N GLY A 394 3.29 23.31 13.12
CA GLY A 394 3.98 24.56 12.87
C GLY A 394 3.96 24.98 11.42
N THR A 395 4.57 26.13 11.17
CA THR A 395 4.85 26.64 9.83
C THR A 395 6.32 26.98 9.75
N VAL A 396 7.00 26.52 8.71
CA VAL A 396 8.40 26.87 8.43
C VAL A 396 8.51 27.60 7.10
N ALA A 397 9.42 28.57 7.05
CA ALA A 397 9.75 29.29 5.83
C ALA A 397 10.65 28.43 4.94
N ILE A 398 10.47 28.54 3.63
CA ILE A 398 11.39 27.98 2.64
C ILE A 398 12.69 28.81 2.69
N PRO A 399 13.88 28.19 2.84
CA PRO A 399 15.14 28.92 2.83
C PRO A 399 15.42 29.59 1.47
N ALA A 400 15.91 30.82 1.49
CA ALA A 400 16.21 31.58 0.27
C ALA A 400 17.30 30.96 -0.62
N ASP A 401 18.16 30.12 -0.04
CA ASP A 401 19.25 29.43 -0.75
C ASP A 401 19.05 27.90 -0.82
N GLY A 402 17.85 27.41 -0.45
CA GLY A 402 17.60 25.98 -0.21
C GLY A 402 18.27 25.46 1.08
N GLY A 403 18.24 24.15 1.27
CA GLY A 403 18.78 23.44 2.42
C GLY A 403 17.73 22.80 3.32
N GLU A 404 18.15 22.46 4.54
CA GLU A 404 17.32 21.76 5.52
C GLU A 404 16.77 22.70 6.60
N VAL A 405 15.52 22.49 6.97
CA VAL A 405 14.84 23.20 8.06
C VAL A 405 14.30 22.18 9.06
N PRO A 406 14.75 22.19 10.34
CA PRO A 406 14.26 21.27 11.34
C PRO A 406 12.78 21.55 11.66
N LEU A 407 12.01 20.49 11.88
CA LEU A 407 10.62 20.54 12.34
C LEU A 407 10.53 20.24 13.84
N GLU A 408 9.59 20.87 14.54
CA GLU A 408 9.30 20.55 15.93
C GLU A 408 8.48 19.25 16.00
N VAL A 409 9.04 18.24 16.66
CA VAL A 409 8.40 16.93 16.85
C VAL A 409 7.93 16.76 18.30
N PRO A 410 6.92 15.90 18.56
CA PRO A 410 6.50 15.57 19.92
C PRO A 410 7.64 14.95 20.74
N ALA A 411 7.49 14.91 22.06
CA ALA A 411 8.41 14.19 22.92
C ALA A 411 8.47 12.70 22.52
N ALA A 412 9.68 12.16 22.45
CA ALA A 412 9.92 10.78 22.06
C ALA A 412 9.19 9.81 23.01
N ARG A 413 8.26 9.04 22.46
CA ARG A 413 7.57 7.91 23.11
C ARG A 413 7.60 6.74 22.13
N PRO A 414 7.73 5.48 22.60
CA PRO A 414 7.58 4.33 21.73
C PRO A 414 6.27 4.37 20.94
N GLY A 415 6.37 4.12 19.64
CA GLY A 415 5.21 4.09 18.75
C GLY A 415 5.46 4.75 17.38
N PRO A 416 4.45 4.63 16.50
CA PRO A 416 4.44 5.22 15.17
C PRO A 416 4.00 6.70 15.17
N TYR A 417 4.52 7.45 14.20
CA TYR A 417 4.22 8.86 13.99
C TYR A 417 4.05 9.17 12.49
N GLU A 418 3.15 10.10 12.19
CA GLU A 418 2.94 10.64 10.86
C GLU A 418 3.20 12.15 10.86
N VAL A 419 3.99 12.62 9.89
CA VAL A 419 4.22 14.03 9.59
C VAL A 419 3.48 14.38 8.31
N HIS A 420 2.35 15.07 8.46
CA HIS A 420 1.63 15.65 7.34
C HIS A 420 2.16 17.05 7.09
N ALA A 421 2.76 17.28 5.92
CA ALA A 421 3.26 18.58 5.52
C ALA A 421 2.58 19.07 4.23
N GLU A 422 2.20 20.34 4.21
CA GLU A 422 1.45 21.00 3.15
C GLU A 422 2.24 22.20 2.64
N LEU A 423 2.40 22.29 1.32
CA LEU A 423 2.89 23.50 0.67
C LEU A 423 1.74 24.50 0.53
N VAL A 424 1.86 25.64 1.21
CA VAL A 424 0.80 26.65 1.31
C VAL A 424 1.21 27.93 0.59
N GLU A 425 0.34 28.43 -0.29
CA GLU A 425 0.51 29.75 -0.89
C GLU A 425 0.16 30.84 0.13
N LYS A 426 1.12 31.70 0.47
CA LYS A 426 0.97 32.73 1.52
C LYS A 426 -0.14 33.73 1.24
N ALA A 427 -0.32 34.10 -0.02
CA ALA A 427 -1.27 35.13 -0.42
C ALA A 427 -2.73 34.70 -0.25
N THR A 428 -3.02 33.42 -0.47
CA THR A 428 -4.39 32.87 -0.53
C THR A 428 -4.71 31.94 0.64
N GLY A 429 -3.68 31.37 1.27
CA GLY A 429 -3.82 30.27 2.23
C GLY A 429 -4.16 28.93 1.57
N ALA A 430 -4.12 28.84 0.24
CA ALA A 430 -4.43 27.63 -0.49
C ALA A 430 -3.31 26.59 -0.34
N VAL A 431 -3.67 25.36 0.00
CA VAL A 431 -2.77 24.21 -0.07
C VAL A 431 -2.62 23.83 -1.54
N ARG A 432 -1.37 23.70 -2.01
CA ARG A 432 -1.08 23.32 -3.41
C ARG A 432 -0.75 21.85 -3.56
N THR A 433 -0.01 21.31 -2.61
CA THR A 433 0.33 19.90 -2.53
C THR A 433 0.68 19.56 -1.09
N ALA A 434 0.77 18.27 -0.78
CA ALA A 434 1.15 17.78 0.53
C ALA A 434 2.00 16.51 0.39
N THR A 435 2.64 16.12 1.50
CA THR A 435 3.44 14.90 1.61
C THR A 435 3.28 14.28 2.99
N CYS A 436 3.59 13.00 3.10
CA CYS A 436 3.58 12.26 4.35
C CYS A 436 4.94 11.61 4.61
N LEU A 437 5.54 11.92 5.75
CA LEU A 437 6.68 11.16 6.28
C LEU A 437 6.21 10.38 7.50
N ARG A 438 6.40 9.06 7.48
CA ARG A 438 6.14 8.17 8.61
C ARG A 438 7.44 7.83 9.31
N TYR A 439 7.46 7.88 10.62
CA TYR A 439 8.62 7.43 11.39
C TYR A 439 8.17 6.66 12.63
N ALA A 440 9.06 5.84 13.16
CA ALA A 440 8.79 5.00 14.32
C ALA A 440 9.81 5.26 15.41
N VAL A 441 9.39 5.17 16.67
CA VAL A 441 10.28 5.20 17.83
C VAL A 441 10.21 3.84 18.54
N GLY A 442 11.37 3.20 18.72
CA GLY A 442 11.47 1.90 19.36
C GLY A 442 11.23 1.92 20.88
N ALA A 443 10.67 0.83 21.41
CA ALA A 443 10.48 0.61 22.85
C ALA A 443 11.81 0.48 23.59
N GLN A 444 11.86 0.86 24.87
CA GLN A 444 13.08 0.70 25.67
C GLN A 444 13.53 -0.77 25.68
N GLY A 445 14.76 -1.02 25.21
CA GLY A 445 15.34 -2.37 25.16
C GLY A 445 15.01 -3.16 23.89
N ALA A 446 14.22 -2.61 22.96
CA ALA A 446 13.98 -3.24 21.67
C ALA A 446 15.29 -3.51 20.92
N THR A 447 15.38 -4.69 20.30
CA THR A 447 16.57 -5.18 19.60
C THR A 447 16.51 -5.00 18.08
N PHE A 448 15.37 -4.52 17.57
CA PHE A 448 15.20 -4.27 16.14
C PHE A 448 16.17 -3.19 15.64
N ASP A 449 16.95 -3.54 14.62
CA ASP A 449 17.93 -2.69 13.97
C ASP A 449 17.83 -2.87 12.44
N PRO A 450 17.11 -1.97 11.74
CA PRO A 450 16.91 -2.10 10.30
C PRO A 450 18.23 -2.00 9.52
N ALA A 451 19.25 -1.31 10.05
CA ALA A 451 20.56 -1.20 9.39
C ALA A 451 21.35 -2.52 9.38
N SER A 452 20.93 -3.51 10.19
CA SER A 452 21.55 -4.83 10.27
C SER A 452 20.91 -5.88 9.35
N LEU A 453 19.76 -5.54 8.75
CA LEU A 453 19.01 -6.47 7.90
C LEU A 453 19.75 -6.71 6.59
N ALA A 454 19.73 -7.95 6.12
CA ALA A 454 20.22 -8.32 4.80
C ALA A 454 19.36 -7.66 3.72
N ASP A 455 19.98 -7.41 2.56
CA ASP A 455 19.30 -6.92 1.38
C ASP A 455 18.27 -7.94 0.85
N GLY A 456 17.27 -7.43 0.15
CA GLY A 456 16.49 -8.21 -0.80
C GLY A 456 15.11 -8.65 -0.33
N ALA A 457 14.20 -8.64 -1.29
CA ALA A 457 12.93 -9.34 -1.24
C ALA A 457 13.00 -10.60 -2.13
N ASP A 458 12.32 -11.67 -1.75
CA ASP A 458 12.10 -12.87 -2.55
C ASP A 458 10.59 -13.14 -2.70
N TRP A 459 10.13 -13.41 -3.91
CA TRP A 459 8.71 -13.65 -4.23
C TRP A 459 7.73 -12.59 -3.68
N GLY A 460 8.19 -11.35 -3.52
CA GLY A 460 7.39 -10.27 -2.95
C GLY A 460 7.49 -10.09 -1.43
N GLY A 461 8.14 -11.00 -0.71
CA GLY A 461 8.42 -10.91 0.73
C GLY A 461 9.92 -10.86 1.04
N ALA A 462 10.35 -11.02 2.29
CA ALA A 462 11.78 -10.99 2.62
C ALA A 462 12.53 -12.22 2.07
N GLY A 463 13.77 -12.05 1.58
CA GLY A 463 14.65 -13.18 1.25
C GLY A 463 15.00 -14.02 2.50
N PRO A 464 15.53 -15.26 2.36
CA PRO A 464 15.63 -16.21 3.48
C PRO A 464 16.34 -15.68 4.73
N LEU A 465 17.54 -15.08 4.58
CA LEU A 465 18.29 -14.55 5.71
C LEU A 465 17.58 -13.34 6.32
N ARG A 466 17.09 -12.43 5.48
CA ARG A 466 16.34 -11.24 5.92
C ARG A 466 15.09 -11.63 6.69
N GLY A 467 14.34 -12.62 6.22
CA GLY A 467 13.13 -13.11 6.88
C GLY A 467 13.40 -13.70 8.26
N VAL A 468 14.49 -14.47 8.43
CA VAL A 468 14.91 -14.97 9.75
C VAL A 468 15.38 -13.82 10.66
N GLN A 469 16.10 -12.82 10.13
CA GLN A 469 16.47 -11.63 10.90
C GLN A 469 15.25 -10.85 11.38
N LEU A 470 14.27 -10.63 10.51
CA LEU A 470 13.00 -10.01 10.88
C LEU A 470 12.29 -10.85 11.95
N ALA A 471 12.21 -12.16 11.76
CA ALA A 471 11.60 -13.07 12.72
C ALA A 471 12.24 -13.02 14.10
N ALA A 472 13.57 -13.02 14.17
CA ALA A 472 14.31 -12.93 15.41
C ALA A 472 14.22 -11.53 16.05
N GLN A 473 14.34 -10.46 15.26
CA GLN A 473 14.40 -9.11 15.79
C GLN A 473 13.03 -8.54 16.18
N LEU A 474 11.94 -8.99 15.54
CA LEU A 474 10.57 -8.58 15.84
C LEU A 474 9.83 -9.59 16.74
N GLY A 475 10.43 -10.76 17.03
CA GLY A 475 9.83 -11.77 17.90
C GLY A 475 8.68 -12.55 17.26
N LEU A 476 8.74 -12.81 15.96
CA LEU A 476 7.67 -13.47 15.19
C LEU A 476 7.62 -14.99 15.40
N GLY A 477 8.72 -15.59 15.87
CA GLY A 477 8.82 -17.04 16.11
C GLY A 477 9.22 -17.86 14.88
N SER A 478 8.69 -17.56 13.69
CA SER A 478 8.97 -18.38 12.48
C SER A 478 9.14 -17.59 11.17
N HIS A 479 9.79 -18.23 10.19
CA HIS A 479 9.88 -17.74 8.81
C HIS A 479 9.78 -18.90 7.81
N ARG A 480 9.08 -18.66 6.69
CA ARG A 480 8.89 -19.61 5.59
C ARG A 480 9.67 -19.18 4.36
N VAL A 481 10.40 -20.12 3.77
CA VAL A 481 10.94 -19.97 2.41
C VAL A 481 10.07 -20.76 1.44
N GLN A 482 9.45 -20.06 0.48
CA GLN A 482 8.67 -20.68 -0.59
C GLN A 482 9.58 -21.09 -1.75
N LEU A 483 9.47 -22.33 -2.23
CA LEU A 483 10.14 -22.75 -3.46
C LEU A 483 9.19 -22.66 -4.65
N ASP A 484 9.67 -22.09 -5.75
CA ASP A 484 9.07 -22.27 -7.06
C ASP A 484 9.55 -23.59 -7.67
N PHE A 485 8.71 -24.61 -7.53
CA PHE A 485 9.01 -25.94 -8.02
C PHE A 485 9.19 -25.98 -9.54
N GLY A 486 8.41 -25.19 -10.30
CA GLY A 486 8.48 -25.19 -11.77
C GLY A 486 9.80 -24.62 -12.29
N ARG A 487 10.33 -23.58 -11.62
CA ARG A 487 11.66 -23.05 -11.92
C ARG A 487 12.77 -23.97 -11.42
N LEU A 488 12.62 -24.56 -10.24
CA LEU A 488 13.61 -25.49 -9.69
C LEU A 488 13.67 -26.81 -10.47
N VAL A 489 12.56 -27.26 -11.08
CA VAL A 489 12.44 -28.48 -11.88
C VAL A 489 11.96 -28.12 -13.29
N PRO A 490 12.84 -27.58 -14.16
CA PRO A 490 12.45 -27.05 -15.47
C PRO A 490 11.91 -28.10 -16.45
N ASP A 491 12.25 -29.38 -16.26
CA ASP A 491 11.64 -30.51 -16.97
C ASP A 491 11.15 -31.56 -15.97
N VAL A 492 9.90 -31.41 -15.54
CA VAL A 492 9.26 -32.31 -14.57
C VAL A 492 9.07 -33.74 -15.09
N THR A 493 9.07 -33.93 -16.42
CA THR A 493 8.89 -35.24 -17.06
C THR A 493 10.17 -36.07 -17.10
N ALA A 494 11.32 -35.44 -16.85
CA ALA A 494 12.60 -36.11 -16.74
C ALA A 494 12.64 -37.06 -15.52
N ALA A 495 13.58 -38.00 -15.55
CA ALA A 495 13.84 -38.84 -14.38
C ALA A 495 14.37 -37.98 -13.21
N PRO A 496 13.75 -38.02 -12.01
CA PRO A 496 14.18 -37.24 -10.87
C PRO A 496 15.66 -37.43 -10.54
N SER A 497 16.44 -36.36 -10.59
CA SER A 497 17.87 -36.35 -10.27
C SER A 497 18.36 -34.94 -9.98
N GLU A 498 19.47 -34.81 -9.24
CA GLU A 498 20.05 -33.50 -8.91
C GLU A 498 20.45 -32.70 -10.16
N ALA A 499 20.92 -33.39 -11.21
CA ALA A 499 21.24 -32.76 -12.50
C ALA A 499 20.00 -32.23 -13.25
N GLY A 500 18.79 -32.62 -12.83
CA GLY A 500 17.53 -32.08 -13.32
C GLY A 500 17.03 -30.88 -12.54
N LEU A 501 17.76 -30.43 -11.50
CA LEU A 501 17.42 -29.22 -10.75
C LEU A 501 18.14 -28.00 -11.32
N ASP A 502 17.45 -26.86 -11.36
CA ASP A 502 18.08 -25.54 -11.50
C ASP A 502 18.28 -24.92 -10.11
N LEU A 503 19.42 -25.22 -9.49
CA LEU A 503 19.73 -24.74 -8.13
C LEU A 503 19.92 -23.22 -8.05
N ALA A 504 20.17 -22.54 -9.17
CA ALA A 504 20.22 -21.07 -9.20
C ALA A 504 18.83 -20.44 -8.99
N ALA A 505 17.76 -21.22 -9.13
CA ALA A 505 16.39 -20.79 -8.82
C ALA A 505 16.07 -20.84 -7.31
N LEU A 506 17.00 -21.27 -6.45
CA LEU A 506 16.79 -21.24 -5.01
C LEU A 506 16.76 -19.79 -4.48
N PRO A 507 15.83 -19.48 -3.56
CA PRO A 507 15.83 -18.22 -2.82
C PRO A 507 17.17 -17.88 -2.19
N GLY A 508 17.70 -16.68 -2.48
CA GLY A 508 18.98 -16.22 -1.94
C GLY A 508 20.21 -16.97 -2.46
N ALA A 509 20.12 -17.62 -3.64
CA ALA A 509 21.28 -18.18 -4.32
C ALA A 509 22.28 -17.08 -4.73
N GLU A 510 23.57 -17.36 -4.57
CA GLU A 510 24.67 -16.48 -4.98
C GLU A 510 25.50 -17.11 -6.10
N ASP A 511 26.25 -16.27 -6.82
CA ASP A 511 27.16 -16.72 -7.88
C ASP A 511 28.20 -17.72 -7.33
N GLY A 512 28.05 -18.99 -7.73
CA GLY A 512 28.95 -20.08 -7.33
C GLY A 512 28.60 -20.76 -6.00
N ASP A 513 27.58 -20.29 -5.28
CA ASP A 513 26.99 -20.97 -4.13
C ASP A 513 25.46 -20.83 -4.13
N PRO A 514 24.73 -21.80 -4.70
CA PRO A 514 23.28 -21.73 -4.78
C PRO A 514 22.58 -21.87 -3.42
N TYR A 515 23.30 -22.22 -2.35
CA TYR A 515 22.72 -22.44 -1.02
C TYR A 515 22.99 -21.29 -0.04
N ALA A 516 23.80 -20.30 -0.41
CA ALA A 516 24.29 -19.25 0.49
C ALA A 516 23.21 -18.63 1.38
N GLY A 517 22.12 -18.12 0.78
CA GLY A 517 21.02 -17.49 1.50
C GLY A 517 20.28 -18.43 2.47
N ILE A 518 19.90 -19.63 2.01
CA ILE A 518 19.17 -20.61 2.84
C ILE A 518 20.06 -21.16 3.96
N ALA A 519 21.34 -21.43 3.68
CA ALA A 519 22.28 -21.93 4.68
C ALA A 519 22.56 -20.89 5.78
N ALA A 520 22.75 -19.62 5.39
CA ALA A 520 22.91 -18.53 6.35
C ALA A 520 21.65 -18.33 7.19
N ALA A 521 20.47 -18.39 6.57
CA ALA A 521 19.19 -18.31 7.27
C ALA A 521 19.02 -19.47 8.27
N ALA A 522 19.34 -20.71 7.88
CA ALA A 522 19.22 -21.89 8.74
C ALA A 522 20.17 -21.83 9.95
N ALA A 523 21.40 -21.36 9.75
CA ALA A 523 22.35 -21.17 10.84
C ALA A 523 21.86 -20.10 11.83
N LEU A 524 21.41 -18.95 11.33
CA LEU A 524 20.85 -17.91 12.18
C LEU A 524 19.60 -18.39 12.93
N ALA A 525 18.71 -19.12 12.25
CA ALA A 525 17.49 -19.63 12.84
C ALA A 525 17.79 -20.58 14.01
N ALA A 526 18.79 -21.46 13.86
CA ALA A 526 19.26 -22.35 14.92
C ALA A 526 19.86 -21.59 16.12
N ASP A 527 20.59 -20.50 15.87
CA ASP A 527 21.20 -19.67 16.91
C ASP A 527 20.20 -18.74 17.63
N SER A 528 19.12 -18.37 16.95
CA SER A 528 18.11 -17.41 17.43
C SER A 528 16.78 -18.04 17.81
N ASP A 529 16.65 -19.38 17.83
CA ASP A 529 15.41 -20.10 18.15
C ASP A 529 14.20 -19.72 17.27
N VAL A 530 14.48 -19.30 16.03
CA VAL A 530 13.46 -19.06 15.00
C VAL A 530 13.17 -20.37 14.27
N GLN A 531 11.89 -20.68 14.07
CA GLN A 531 11.48 -21.82 13.25
C GLN A 531 11.59 -21.47 11.76
N LEU A 532 12.68 -21.88 11.10
CA LEU A 532 12.82 -21.79 9.65
C LEU A 532 12.32 -23.06 8.98
N TYR A 533 11.36 -22.93 8.06
CA TYR A 533 10.86 -24.05 7.27
C TYR A 533 10.81 -23.74 5.78
N VAL A 534 11.00 -24.78 4.96
CA VAL A 534 10.92 -24.70 3.50
C VAL A 534 9.62 -25.31 3.01
N GLN A 535 8.85 -24.53 2.27
CA GLN A 535 7.65 -24.98 1.60
C GLN A 535 7.94 -25.37 0.16
N VAL A 536 7.70 -26.64 -0.19
CA VAL A 536 7.92 -27.17 -1.54
C VAL A 536 6.61 -27.15 -2.32
N GLY A 537 6.58 -26.33 -3.36
CA GLY A 537 5.45 -26.22 -4.28
C GLY A 537 4.43 -25.16 -3.86
N GLN A 538 3.87 -24.48 -4.86
CA GLN A 538 2.89 -23.40 -4.74
C GLN A 538 1.52 -23.76 -5.34
N GLY A 539 1.37 -25.00 -5.81
CA GLY A 539 0.19 -25.44 -6.55
C GLY A 539 0.23 -25.12 -8.04
N GLY A 540 1.43 -24.98 -8.61
CA GLY A 540 1.63 -24.77 -10.03
C GLY A 540 1.42 -26.02 -10.89
N GLU A 541 1.48 -25.82 -12.21
CA GLU A 541 1.27 -26.88 -13.20
C GLU A 541 2.33 -27.99 -13.12
N ALA A 542 3.58 -27.63 -12.80
CA ALA A 542 4.68 -28.60 -12.71
C ALA A 542 4.48 -29.56 -11.52
N GLU A 543 4.10 -29.04 -10.35
CA GLU A 543 3.79 -29.86 -9.17
C GLU A 543 2.60 -30.78 -9.45
N ALA A 544 1.55 -30.25 -10.08
CA ALA A 544 0.37 -31.02 -10.45
C ALA A 544 0.73 -32.18 -11.41
N ALA A 545 1.58 -31.92 -12.40
CA ALA A 545 2.09 -32.94 -13.32
C ALA A 545 2.91 -34.01 -12.58
N ALA A 546 3.81 -33.61 -11.67
CA ALA A 546 4.60 -34.54 -10.86
C ALA A 546 3.72 -35.46 -9.98
N VAL A 547 2.65 -34.92 -9.40
CA VAL A 547 1.69 -35.72 -8.62
C VAL A 547 0.93 -36.69 -9.53
N ALA A 548 0.43 -36.22 -10.68
CA ALA A 548 -0.31 -37.05 -11.63
C ALA A 548 0.53 -38.22 -12.18
N ASP A 549 1.82 -37.98 -12.43
CA ASP A 549 2.77 -38.99 -12.91
C ASP A 549 3.32 -39.90 -11.80
N GLY A 550 2.99 -39.62 -10.53
CA GLY A 550 3.49 -40.36 -9.37
C GLY A 550 4.98 -40.14 -9.07
N THR A 551 5.57 -39.06 -9.60
CA THR A 551 6.99 -38.70 -9.44
C THR A 551 7.22 -37.66 -8.35
N TRP A 552 6.17 -37.04 -7.81
CA TRP A 552 6.21 -36.01 -6.75
C TRP A 552 7.18 -36.36 -5.61
N GLY A 553 6.97 -37.47 -4.90
CA GLY A 553 7.83 -37.85 -3.78
C GLY A 553 9.29 -38.13 -4.16
N ALA A 554 9.56 -38.50 -5.43
CA ALA A 554 10.92 -38.70 -5.91
C ALA A 554 11.61 -37.36 -6.18
N TRP A 555 10.92 -36.39 -6.80
CA TRP A 555 11.45 -35.03 -6.96
C TRP A 555 11.68 -34.34 -5.61
N VAL A 556 10.71 -34.44 -4.68
CA VAL A 556 10.86 -33.93 -3.30
C VAL A 556 12.10 -34.52 -2.63
N ARG A 557 12.36 -35.82 -2.79
CA ARG A 557 13.54 -36.47 -2.21
C ARG A 557 14.85 -35.89 -2.75
N VAL A 558 14.90 -35.59 -4.05
CA VAL A 558 16.07 -34.98 -4.69
C VAL A 558 16.28 -33.56 -4.17
N ILE A 559 15.21 -32.75 -4.12
CA ILE A 559 15.25 -31.38 -3.59
C ILE A 559 15.71 -31.37 -2.13
N ALA A 560 15.12 -32.23 -1.30
CA ALA A 560 15.48 -32.35 0.11
C ALA A 560 16.93 -32.82 0.29
N ALA A 561 17.43 -33.73 -0.56
CA ALA A 561 18.82 -34.18 -0.51
C ALA A 561 19.81 -33.06 -0.87
N ALA A 562 19.50 -32.28 -1.90
CA ALA A 562 20.30 -31.12 -2.31
C ALA A 562 20.36 -30.06 -1.20
N LEU A 563 19.20 -29.67 -0.66
CA LEU A 563 19.11 -28.70 0.41
C LEU A 563 19.72 -29.20 1.73
N HIS A 564 19.58 -30.48 2.08
CA HIS A 564 20.24 -31.04 3.26
C HIS A 564 21.76 -31.01 3.15
N ALA A 565 22.31 -31.19 1.94
CA ALA A 565 23.74 -31.10 1.70
C ALA A 565 24.27 -29.66 1.81
N GLY A 566 23.51 -28.67 1.34
CA GLY A 566 23.89 -27.25 1.36
C GLY A 566 23.56 -26.50 2.66
N ALA A 567 22.48 -26.89 3.35
CA ALA A 567 21.94 -26.26 4.55
C ALA A 567 21.53 -27.33 5.60
N PRO A 568 22.50 -28.00 6.25
CA PRO A 568 22.25 -29.17 7.11
C PRO A 568 21.43 -28.89 8.39
N ASP A 569 21.32 -27.63 8.80
CA ASP A 569 20.53 -27.21 9.96
C ASP A 569 19.02 -27.10 9.64
N LEU A 570 18.64 -27.07 8.35
CA LEU A 570 17.25 -27.09 7.92
C LEU A 570 16.61 -28.47 8.15
N HIS A 571 15.53 -28.50 8.91
CA HIS A 571 14.84 -29.75 9.25
C HIS A 571 13.31 -29.63 9.32
N LEU A 572 12.73 -28.45 9.04
CA LEU A 572 11.29 -28.24 8.96
C LEU A 572 10.85 -28.08 7.50
N TRP A 573 9.80 -28.80 7.13
CA TRP A 573 9.38 -28.96 5.75
C TRP A 573 7.86 -28.88 5.62
N ALA A 574 7.36 -28.10 4.66
CA ALA A 574 5.95 -27.98 4.35
C ALA A 574 5.68 -28.44 2.90
N PRO A 575 4.71 -29.34 2.64
CA PRO A 575 4.26 -29.64 1.29
C PRO A 575 3.13 -28.69 0.88
N TRP A 576 3.28 -28.07 -0.29
CA TRP A 576 2.21 -27.39 -1.03
C TRP A 576 1.64 -26.14 -0.33
N ASN A 577 1.45 -25.05 -1.08
CA ASN A 577 0.74 -23.87 -0.58
C ASN A 577 -0.77 -23.99 -0.81
N GLU A 578 -1.58 -23.84 0.23
CA GLU A 578 -3.04 -23.72 0.14
C GLU A 578 -3.71 -24.81 -0.70
N PRO A 579 -3.44 -26.09 -0.42
CA PRO A 579 -3.90 -27.20 -1.26
C PRO A 579 -5.42 -27.24 -1.45
N ASN A 580 -6.21 -26.79 -0.47
CA ASN A 580 -7.67 -26.70 -0.59
C ASN A 580 -8.15 -25.74 -1.69
N ASN A 581 -7.32 -24.76 -2.09
CA ASN A 581 -7.61 -23.78 -3.13
C ASN A 581 -6.80 -24.02 -4.42
N THR A 582 -5.60 -24.62 -4.33
CA THR A 582 -4.64 -24.74 -5.43
C THR A 582 -4.50 -26.15 -6.00
N GLY A 583 -5.55 -26.98 -5.92
CA GLY A 583 -5.63 -28.26 -6.66
C GLY A 583 -6.23 -29.45 -5.89
N PHE A 584 -6.37 -29.34 -4.57
CA PHE A 584 -6.85 -30.41 -3.69
C PHE A 584 -7.96 -29.95 -2.74
N GLY A 585 -9.09 -29.51 -3.31
CA GLY A 585 -10.32 -29.25 -2.56
C GLY A 585 -10.85 -30.48 -1.80
N ASP A 586 -10.40 -31.69 -2.15
CA ASP A 586 -10.57 -32.93 -1.38
C ASP A 586 -9.35 -33.18 -0.49
N GLY A 587 -9.53 -33.08 0.83
CA GLY A 587 -8.45 -33.28 1.81
C GLY A 587 -7.93 -34.71 1.86
N ALA A 588 -8.75 -35.72 1.50
CA ALA A 588 -8.30 -37.11 1.45
C ALA A 588 -7.34 -37.35 0.28
N ALA A 589 -7.58 -36.68 -0.86
CA ALA A 589 -6.68 -36.71 -2.01
C ALA A 589 -5.33 -36.05 -1.67
N TYR A 590 -5.34 -34.89 -1.02
CA TYR A 590 -4.11 -34.24 -0.54
C TYR A 590 -3.31 -35.16 0.40
N ALA A 591 -3.97 -35.75 1.40
CA ALA A 591 -3.32 -36.60 2.39
C ALA A 591 -2.57 -37.79 1.75
N THR A 592 -3.17 -38.39 0.72
CA THR A 592 -2.64 -39.61 0.09
C THR A 592 -1.70 -39.35 -1.08
N GLN A 593 -1.93 -38.30 -1.87
CA GLN A 593 -1.17 -38.03 -3.11
C GLN A 593 0.00 -37.05 -2.89
N VAL A 594 -0.10 -36.18 -1.89
CA VAL A 594 0.89 -35.13 -1.63
C VAL A 594 1.57 -35.34 -0.29
N LEU A 595 0.82 -35.31 0.81
CA LEU A 595 1.37 -35.27 2.17
C LEU A 595 2.16 -36.54 2.53
N ALA A 596 1.60 -37.72 2.31
CA ALA A 596 2.27 -38.97 2.64
C ALA A 596 3.55 -39.21 1.79
N PRO A 597 3.54 -39.09 0.45
CA PRO A 597 4.76 -39.21 -0.35
C PRO A 597 5.83 -38.16 0.00
N PHE A 598 5.41 -36.94 0.34
CA PHE A 598 6.32 -35.88 0.78
C PHE A 598 7.00 -36.24 2.10
N ALA A 599 6.22 -36.66 3.11
CA ALA A 599 6.75 -37.02 4.41
C ALA A 599 7.75 -38.19 4.34
N GLU A 600 7.43 -39.22 3.54
CA GLU A 600 8.35 -40.35 3.29
C GLU A 600 9.64 -39.93 2.56
N ALA A 601 9.55 -38.92 1.69
CA ALA A 601 10.69 -38.40 0.95
C ALA A 601 11.66 -37.65 1.87
N VAL A 602 11.18 -36.63 2.60
CA VAL A 602 12.02 -35.78 3.46
C VAL A 602 12.60 -36.56 4.64
N ARG A 603 11.80 -37.40 5.32
CA ARG A 603 12.27 -38.26 6.42
C ARG A 603 13.24 -39.36 5.94
N GLY A 604 13.16 -39.71 4.66
CA GLY A 604 14.09 -40.64 4.03
C GLY A 604 15.46 -40.02 3.74
N VAL A 605 15.57 -38.69 3.71
CA VAL A 605 16.82 -37.94 3.58
C VAL A 605 17.38 -37.59 4.96
N ASP A 606 16.57 -36.95 5.80
CA ASP A 606 16.92 -36.57 7.17
C ASP A 606 15.92 -37.17 8.17
N PRO A 607 16.32 -38.14 9.01
CA PRO A 607 15.45 -38.71 10.04
C PRO A 607 14.98 -37.69 11.11
N ARG A 608 15.58 -36.51 11.20
CA ARG A 608 15.13 -35.40 12.07
C ARG A 608 14.03 -34.56 11.43
N ALA A 609 13.75 -34.75 10.14
CA ALA A 609 12.81 -33.92 9.40
C ALA A 609 11.41 -33.94 10.05
N ARG A 610 10.88 -32.74 10.30
CA ARG A 610 9.53 -32.51 10.79
C ARG A 610 8.68 -31.92 9.68
N VAL A 611 7.47 -32.44 9.52
CA VAL A 611 6.54 -32.07 8.44
C VAL A 611 5.41 -31.21 8.99
N ILE A 612 5.24 -30.03 8.40
CA ILE A 612 4.10 -29.14 8.60
C ILE A 612 3.07 -29.48 7.53
N GLY A 613 2.03 -30.23 7.89
CA GLY A 613 0.99 -30.67 6.97
C GLY A 613 -0.22 -29.75 6.98
N GLY A 614 -0.95 -29.71 5.86
CA GLY A 614 -2.09 -28.81 5.69
C GLY A 614 -1.68 -27.58 4.88
N ASN A 615 -1.43 -26.47 5.57
CA ASN A 615 -1.19 -25.14 4.99
C ASN A 615 -2.40 -24.66 4.16
N ALA A 616 -3.60 -25.00 4.62
CA ALA A 616 -4.83 -24.63 3.92
C ALA A 616 -5.10 -23.12 3.98
N LEU A 617 -5.65 -22.57 2.90
CA LEU A 617 -6.26 -21.24 2.89
C LEU A 617 -7.45 -21.26 3.85
N ASN A 618 -7.38 -20.46 4.91
CA ASN A 618 -8.27 -20.52 6.08
C ASN A 618 -8.16 -21.85 6.86
N VAL A 619 -8.90 -21.95 7.97
CA VAL A 619 -8.85 -23.14 8.84
C VAL A 619 -9.71 -24.29 8.31
N VAL A 620 -10.79 -24.03 7.56
CA VAL A 620 -11.65 -25.00 6.84
C VAL A 620 -11.74 -26.38 7.51
N VAL A 621 -12.35 -26.44 8.69
CA VAL A 621 -12.44 -27.64 9.55
C VAL A 621 -12.89 -28.92 8.81
N PRO A 622 -13.91 -28.89 7.91
CA PRO A 622 -14.33 -30.08 7.18
C PRO A 622 -13.24 -30.68 6.28
N TRP A 623 -12.34 -29.85 5.73
CA TRP A 623 -11.24 -30.30 4.90
C TRP A 623 -10.18 -31.03 5.73
N TYR A 624 -9.80 -30.49 6.90
CA TYR A 624 -8.89 -31.19 7.82
C TYR A 624 -9.45 -32.51 8.34
N GLN A 625 -10.77 -32.60 8.56
CA GLN A 625 -11.40 -33.87 8.92
C GLN A 625 -11.15 -34.94 7.83
N GLN A 626 -11.26 -34.58 6.56
CA GLN A 626 -10.96 -35.49 5.45
C GLN A 626 -9.48 -35.91 5.44
N VAL A 627 -8.56 -34.98 5.72
CA VAL A 627 -7.12 -35.28 5.83
C VAL A 627 -6.85 -36.29 6.95
N VAL A 628 -7.44 -36.07 8.13
CA VAL A 628 -7.30 -36.95 9.31
C VAL A 628 -7.89 -38.33 9.02
N ASP A 629 -9.10 -38.40 8.46
CA ASP A 629 -9.79 -39.64 8.14
C ASP A 629 -9.03 -40.49 7.10
N ALA A 630 -8.32 -39.83 6.18
CA ALA A 630 -7.46 -40.48 5.19
C ALA A 630 -6.09 -40.95 5.74
N GLY A 631 -5.83 -40.77 7.03
CA GLY A 631 -4.59 -41.19 7.70
C GLY A 631 -3.50 -40.13 7.73
N GLY A 632 -3.82 -38.85 7.46
CA GLY A 632 -2.87 -37.75 7.43
C GLY A 632 -2.06 -37.58 8.73
N CYS A 633 -2.61 -37.96 9.89
CA CYS A 633 -1.92 -37.86 11.19
C CYS A 633 -0.53 -38.52 11.21
N ALA A 634 -0.30 -39.59 10.43
CA ALA A 634 0.99 -40.28 10.41
C ALA A 634 2.07 -39.54 9.59
N SER A 635 1.64 -38.59 8.76
CA SER A 635 2.47 -37.91 7.76
C SER A 635 2.79 -36.47 8.13
N MET A 636 2.33 -35.99 9.28
CA MET A 636 2.59 -34.63 9.78
C MET A 636 3.03 -34.65 11.25
N ASP A 637 3.86 -33.69 11.60
CA ASP A 637 4.34 -33.41 12.97
C ASP A 637 3.75 -32.10 13.52
N VAL A 638 3.24 -31.24 12.62
CA VAL A 638 2.60 -29.95 12.88
C VAL A 638 1.45 -29.79 11.88
N VAL A 639 0.36 -29.15 12.30
CA VAL A 639 -0.74 -28.72 11.42
C VAL A 639 -0.56 -27.23 11.11
N GLY A 640 -0.32 -26.89 9.85
CA GLY A 640 -0.23 -25.49 9.39
C GLY A 640 -1.59 -24.98 8.93
N ILE A 641 -1.98 -23.76 9.31
CA ILE A 641 -3.24 -23.09 8.91
C ILE A 641 -2.95 -21.66 8.44
N HIS A 642 -3.79 -21.11 7.54
CA HIS A 642 -3.72 -19.69 7.13
C HIS A 642 -4.98 -18.91 7.57
N PRO A 643 -5.15 -18.56 8.85
CA PRO A 643 -6.36 -17.98 9.43
C PRO A 643 -6.55 -16.50 9.08
N TYR A 644 -6.51 -16.15 7.79
CA TYR A 644 -6.90 -14.83 7.32
C TYR A 644 -8.36 -14.52 7.67
N THR A 645 -8.63 -13.25 7.94
CA THR A 645 -9.98 -12.72 8.13
C THR A 645 -10.49 -12.10 6.83
N GLY A 646 -11.78 -12.27 6.56
CA GLY A 646 -12.47 -11.51 5.52
C GLY A 646 -12.46 -10.00 5.79
N PHE A 647 -12.31 -9.23 4.71
CA PHE A 647 -12.35 -7.75 4.74
C PHE A 647 -11.33 -7.09 5.70
N ASN A 648 -10.18 -7.74 5.94
CA ASN A 648 -9.09 -7.23 6.78
C ASN A 648 -9.55 -6.88 8.22
N ARG A 649 -10.43 -7.70 8.80
CA ARG A 649 -11.01 -7.54 10.15
C ARG A 649 -10.12 -8.16 11.23
N SER A 650 -10.47 -7.92 12.49
CA SER A 650 -9.82 -8.62 13.62
C SER A 650 -10.44 -10.02 13.85
N TRP A 651 -9.70 -10.94 14.46
CA TRP A 651 -10.22 -12.29 14.77
C TRP A 651 -11.45 -12.27 15.69
N ASP A 652 -11.47 -11.35 16.66
CA ASP A 652 -12.58 -11.14 17.59
C ASP A 652 -13.82 -10.53 16.91
N GLU A 653 -13.64 -9.75 15.84
CA GLU A 653 -14.77 -9.23 15.04
C GLU A 653 -15.49 -10.34 14.26
N GLU A 654 -14.77 -11.35 13.77
CA GLU A 654 -15.41 -12.49 13.08
C GLU A 654 -16.02 -13.51 14.05
N GLY A 655 -15.61 -13.50 15.31
CA GLY A 655 -16.20 -14.29 16.38
C GLY A 655 -16.13 -15.80 16.14
N ALA A 656 -17.25 -16.50 16.40
CA ALA A 656 -17.33 -17.95 16.36
C ALA A 656 -17.26 -18.55 14.94
N ASP A 657 -17.62 -17.77 13.92
CA ASP A 657 -17.54 -18.21 12.52
C ASP A 657 -16.15 -17.98 11.90
N GLY A 658 -15.35 -17.10 12.52
CA GLY A 658 -13.97 -16.80 12.15
C GLY A 658 -12.91 -17.70 12.79
N PRO A 659 -11.64 -17.24 12.82
CA PRO A 659 -10.51 -18.01 13.32
C PRO A 659 -10.70 -18.59 14.73
N ILE A 660 -11.27 -17.82 15.67
CA ILE A 660 -11.41 -18.25 17.08
C ILE A 660 -12.23 -19.54 17.19
N GLY A 661 -13.42 -19.56 16.57
CA GLY A 661 -14.27 -20.75 16.61
C GLY A 661 -13.75 -21.89 15.73
N GLN A 662 -13.20 -21.58 14.55
CA GLN A 662 -12.68 -22.63 13.66
C GLN A 662 -11.44 -23.33 14.21
N ILE A 663 -10.52 -22.61 14.86
CA ILE A 663 -9.36 -23.23 15.52
C ILE A 663 -9.84 -24.12 16.69
N THR A 664 -10.81 -23.64 17.47
CA THR A 664 -11.42 -24.43 18.55
C THR A 664 -12.02 -25.75 18.03
N ALA A 665 -12.75 -25.70 16.91
CA ALA A 665 -13.32 -26.88 16.27
C ALA A 665 -12.25 -27.79 15.62
N LEU A 666 -11.21 -27.22 15.00
CA LEU A 666 -10.09 -27.98 14.44
C LEU A 666 -9.38 -28.81 15.53
N ARG A 667 -9.19 -28.27 16.73
CA ARG A 667 -8.61 -29.03 17.84
C ARG A 667 -9.41 -30.29 18.20
N GLN A 668 -10.73 -30.25 18.03
CA GLN A 668 -11.58 -31.43 18.26
C GLN A 668 -11.34 -32.49 17.18
N VAL A 669 -11.16 -32.08 15.92
CA VAL A 669 -10.78 -32.98 14.81
C VAL A 669 -9.42 -33.63 15.08
N LEU A 670 -8.43 -32.83 15.49
CA LEU A 670 -7.06 -33.29 15.72
C LEU A 670 -6.92 -34.22 16.94
N ALA A 671 -7.89 -34.24 17.86
CA ALA A 671 -7.90 -35.19 18.98
C ALA A 671 -7.87 -36.66 18.53
N ALA A 672 -8.33 -36.96 17.31
CA ALA A 672 -8.26 -38.29 16.71
C ALA A 672 -6.82 -38.76 16.42
N CYS A 673 -5.85 -37.83 16.31
CA CYS A 673 -4.44 -38.18 16.05
C CYS A 673 -3.70 -38.74 17.28
N GLY A 674 -4.31 -38.78 18.47
CA GLY A 674 -3.79 -39.44 19.67
C GLY A 674 -2.61 -38.74 20.38
N ALA A 675 -1.78 -37.99 19.64
CA ALA A 675 -0.88 -36.96 20.14
C ALA A 675 -1.49 -35.58 19.89
N THR A 676 -1.27 -34.62 20.79
CA THR A 676 -1.60 -33.21 20.54
C THR A 676 -0.65 -32.68 19.47
N LEU A 677 -1.07 -32.75 18.20
CA LEU A 677 -0.34 -32.09 17.12
C LEU A 677 -0.35 -30.57 17.37
N PRO A 678 0.82 -29.91 17.37
CA PRO A 678 0.92 -28.46 17.34
C PRO A 678 0.12 -27.89 16.17
N VAL A 679 -0.50 -26.74 16.38
CA VAL A 679 -1.11 -25.95 15.31
C VAL A 679 -0.29 -24.68 15.17
N TRP A 680 0.20 -24.44 13.95
CA TRP A 680 0.97 -23.24 13.60
C TRP A 680 0.15 -22.41 12.64
N ASP A 681 0.09 -21.11 12.89
CA ASP A 681 -0.30 -20.15 11.87
C ASP A 681 0.87 -20.01 10.90
N THR A 682 0.77 -20.63 9.73
CA THR A 682 1.84 -20.65 8.73
C THR A 682 1.73 -19.52 7.73
N GLU A 683 0.64 -18.75 7.79
CA GLU A 683 0.46 -17.54 7.01
C GLU A 683 -0.79 -16.78 7.48
N SER A 684 -0.58 -15.61 8.08
CA SER A 684 -1.64 -14.62 8.21
C SER A 684 -1.05 -13.23 8.39
N GLY A 685 -1.82 -12.19 8.13
CA GLY A 685 -1.39 -10.82 8.32
C GLY A 685 -2.52 -9.85 8.06
N TRP A 686 -2.21 -8.56 8.15
CA TRP A 686 -3.12 -7.48 7.81
C TRP A 686 -2.40 -6.48 6.92
N TRP A 687 -3.05 -6.04 5.85
CA TRP A 687 -2.59 -4.87 5.14
C TRP A 687 -2.78 -3.62 6.00
N SER A 688 -2.00 -2.57 5.71
CA SER A 688 -1.97 -1.35 6.54
C SER A 688 -2.22 -0.09 5.73
N ASP A 689 -2.88 -0.21 4.58
CA ASP A 689 -3.20 0.87 3.68
C ASP A 689 -4.43 1.63 4.17
N GLY A 690 -4.22 2.81 4.76
CA GLY A 690 -5.30 3.75 5.06
C GLY A 690 -5.12 4.41 6.40
N PRO A 691 -5.81 5.53 6.66
CA PRO A 691 -5.86 6.08 8.01
C PRO A 691 -6.47 5.10 9.03
N ALA A 692 -7.41 4.22 8.65
CA ALA A 692 -7.92 3.20 9.58
C ALA A 692 -6.95 2.02 9.72
N ASN A 693 -6.50 1.48 8.60
CA ASN A 693 -5.68 0.27 8.52
C ASN A 693 -4.29 0.45 9.11
N HIS A 694 -3.71 1.65 8.97
CA HIS A 694 -2.38 1.96 9.47
C HIS A 694 -2.29 1.67 10.97
N TRP A 695 -3.22 2.23 11.77
CA TRP A 695 -3.26 2.01 13.22
C TRP A 695 -3.79 0.61 13.56
N ALA A 696 -4.82 0.14 12.86
CA ALA A 696 -5.46 -1.14 13.15
C ALA A 696 -4.50 -2.33 13.07
N GLN A 697 -3.53 -2.31 12.15
CA GLN A 697 -2.54 -3.39 12.02
C GLN A 697 -1.84 -3.69 13.37
N ALA A 698 -1.50 -2.67 14.15
CA ALA A 698 -0.89 -2.85 15.48
C ALA A 698 -1.84 -3.55 16.46
N TYR A 699 -3.10 -3.14 16.49
CA TYR A 699 -4.09 -3.70 17.41
C TYR A 699 -4.45 -5.13 17.04
N ASP A 700 -4.53 -5.43 15.74
CA ASP A 700 -4.88 -6.76 15.25
C ASP A 700 -3.75 -7.75 15.48
N VAL A 701 -2.50 -7.32 15.28
CA VAL A 701 -1.32 -8.10 15.66
C VAL A 701 -1.32 -8.39 17.16
N ALA A 702 -1.52 -7.36 17.99
CA ALA A 702 -1.51 -7.52 19.45
C ALA A 702 -2.63 -8.46 19.95
N ARG A 703 -3.85 -8.30 19.43
CA ARG A 703 -5.01 -9.14 19.76
C ARG A 703 -4.83 -10.57 19.26
N SER A 704 -4.24 -10.76 18.09
CA SER A 704 -4.02 -12.09 17.53
C SER A 704 -2.95 -12.85 18.32
N LEU A 705 -1.88 -12.19 18.79
CA LEU A 705 -0.94 -12.81 19.72
C LEU A 705 -1.62 -13.29 21.01
N LEU A 706 -2.55 -12.50 21.57
CA LEU A 706 -3.34 -12.88 22.75
C LEU A 706 -4.23 -14.10 22.47
N TRP A 707 -4.99 -14.08 21.36
CA TRP A 707 -5.86 -15.20 20.97
C TRP A 707 -5.09 -16.47 20.61
N MET A 708 -3.94 -16.35 19.94
CA MET A 708 -3.07 -17.49 19.65
C MET A 708 -2.61 -18.18 20.94
N ARG A 709 -2.21 -17.42 21.97
CA ARG A 709 -1.89 -17.98 23.29
C ARG A 709 -3.10 -18.67 23.94
N ALA A 710 -4.28 -18.08 23.85
CA ALA A 710 -5.51 -18.68 24.40
C ALA A 710 -5.94 -19.97 23.67
N LEU A 711 -5.75 -20.04 22.35
CA LEU A 711 -6.14 -21.16 21.50
C LEU A 711 -5.04 -22.21 21.32
N GLY A 712 -3.87 -21.97 21.93
CA GLY A 712 -2.70 -22.84 21.88
C GLY A 712 -2.02 -22.89 20.52
N VAL A 713 -2.18 -21.86 19.68
CA VAL A 713 -1.40 -21.73 18.43
C VAL A 713 0.05 -21.43 18.83
N ASP A 714 0.96 -22.33 18.45
CA ASP A 714 2.31 -22.37 19.02
C ASP A 714 3.28 -21.41 18.32
N GLU A 715 3.10 -21.21 17.02
CA GLU A 715 3.95 -20.40 16.17
C GLU A 715 3.11 -19.57 15.19
N TRP A 716 3.67 -18.42 14.78
CA TRP A 716 3.11 -17.57 13.76
C TRP A 716 4.16 -17.22 12.71
N MET A 717 3.85 -17.47 11.44
CA MET A 717 4.53 -16.86 10.31
C MET A 717 3.63 -15.73 9.84
N TYR A 718 3.98 -14.50 10.21
CA TYR A 718 3.29 -13.33 9.70
C TYR A 718 3.61 -13.14 8.21
N PHE A 719 2.61 -12.82 7.39
CA PHE A 719 2.81 -12.62 5.96
C PHE A 719 3.40 -11.24 5.64
N PHE A 720 4.69 -11.19 5.30
CA PHE A 720 5.40 -9.96 4.94
C PHE A 720 5.54 -9.84 3.43
N SER A 721 4.76 -8.97 2.79
CA SER A 721 4.98 -8.54 1.39
C SER A 721 5.75 -7.22 1.38
N GLU A 722 7.08 -7.26 1.30
CA GLU A 722 8.03 -6.14 1.45
C GLU A 722 8.06 -5.22 0.21
N GLY A 723 6.87 -4.79 -0.27
CA GLY A 723 6.76 -3.71 -1.25
C GLY A 723 6.02 -4.03 -2.55
N GLY A 724 4.97 -4.86 -2.52
CA GLY A 724 3.90 -4.75 -3.54
C GLY A 724 3.71 -5.94 -4.47
N TRP A 725 3.95 -7.17 -4.00
CA TRP A 725 3.49 -8.34 -4.74
C TRP A 725 2.01 -8.63 -4.46
N GLY A 726 1.24 -8.80 -5.54
CA GLY A 726 -0.12 -9.37 -5.53
C GLY A 726 -1.23 -8.44 -5.00
N GLU A 727 -2.47 -8.70 -5.41
CA GLU A 727 -3.71 -8.10 -4.86
C GLU A 727 -3.98 -6.59 -5.08
N GLY A 728 -3.34 -5.93 -6.04
CA GLY A 728 -3.72 -4.56 -6.43
C GLY A 728 -2.95 -3.44 -5.71
N GLY A 729 -1.75 -3.73 -5.19
CA GLY A 729 -0.83 -2.71 -4.69
C GLY A 729 -0.81 -2.52 -3.17
N PHE A 730 -1.59 -3.31 -2.42
CA PHE A 730 -1.61 -3.27 -0.95
C PHE A 730 -0.33 -3.82 -0.30
N THR A 731 -0.02 -3.33 0.89
CA THR A 731 1.19 -3.71 1.64
C THR A 731 0.86 -4.41 2.96
N TRP A 732 1.07 -5.72 2.98
CA TRP A 732 0.89 -6.61 4.13
C TRP A 732 2.02 -6.54 5.15
N SER A 733 3.17 -5.99 4.75
CA SER A 733 4.38 -5.96 5.56
C SER A 733 4.26 -5.27 6.91
N LEU A 734 5.17 -5.62 7.83
CA LEU A 734 5.46 -4.85 9.05
C LEU A 734 6.61 -3.84 8.86
N VAL A 735 7.43 -3.99 7.82
CA VAL A 735 8.45 -3.02 7.39
C VAL A 735 8.24 -2.73 5.92
N GLN A 736 8.06 -1.47 5.55
CA GLN A 736 8.07 -1.07 4.15
C GLN A 736 9.53 -0.98 3.71
N LEU A 737 9.96 -1.89 2.84
CA LEU A 737 11.35 -2.05 2.42
C LEU A 737 11.98 -0.74 1.95
N GLY A 738 13.15 -0.39 2.51
CA GLY A 738 13.90 0.82 2.18
C GLY A 738 13.16 2.13 2.47
N SER A 739 12.15 2.08 3.36
CA SER A 739 11.18 3.17 3.53
C SER A 739 10.91 3.43 5.02
N PHE A 740 9.99 2.68 5.65
CA PHE A 740 9.62 2.92 7.05
C PHE A 740 9.13 1.68 7.79
N VAL A 741 9.31 1.68 9.12
CA VAL A 741 8.74 0.67 10.02
C VAL A 741 7.27 0.98 10.32
N LYS A 742 6.39 -0.02 10.20
CA LYS A 742 4.94 0.14 10.39
C LYS A 742 4.50 -0.14 11.84
N PRO A 743 3.30 0.32 12.24
CA PRO A 743 2.75 0.09 13.57
C PRO A 743 2.74 -1.39 13.99
N GLY A 744 2.41 -2.30 13.06
CA GLY A 744 2.40 -3.74 13.34
C GLY A 744 3.76 -4.31 13.76
N ALA A 745 4.88 -3.82 13.21
CA ALA A 745 6.22 -4.26 13.63
C ALA A 745 6.51 -3.90 15.09
N LEU A 746 6.15 -2.68 15.48
CA LEU A 746 6.35 -2.19 16.84
C LEU A 746 5.48 -2.97 17.83
N ALA A 747 4.22 -3.23 17.47
CA ALA A 747 3.32 -4.05 18.27
C ALA A 747 3.81 -5.49 18.40
N MET A 748 4.26 -6.10 17.31
CA MET A 748 4.84 -7.44 17.33
C MET A 748 6.01 -7.53 18.30
N ALA A 749 6.98 -6.61 18.17
CA ALA A 749 8.17 -6.59 19.02
C ALA A 749 7.81 -6.40 20.49
N ALA A 750 6.97 -5.42 20.81
CA ALA A 750 6.63 -5.11 22.20
C ALA A 750 5.75 -6.19 22.85
N VAL A 751 4.68 -6.63 22.18
CA VAL A 751 3.71 -7.58 22.75
C VAL A 751 4.33 -8.97 22.89
N SER A 752 5.14 -9.42 21.93
CA SER A 752 5.87 -10.69 22.06
C SER A 752 6.80 -10.69 23.28
N GLY A 753 7.46 -9.58 23.56
CA GLY A 753 8.27 -9.42 24.77
C GLY A 753 7.45 -9.44 26.07
N VAL A 754 6.27 -8.80 26.08
CA VAL A 754 5.35 -8.80 27.24
C VAL A 754 4.82 -10.22 27.55
N LEU A 755 4.58 -11.02 26.51
CA LEU A 755 4.05 -12.38 26.62
C LEU A 755 5.13 -13.46 26.79
N ASP A 756 6.40 -13.14 26.55
CA ASP A 756 7.50 -14.11 26.62
C ASP A 756 7.58 -14.84 27.97
N GLY A 757 7.67 -16.16 27.92
CA GLY A 757 7.70 -17.04 29.09
C GLY A 757 6.39 -17.17 29.86
N ARG A 758 5.30 -16.50 29.45
CA ARG A 758 3.98 -16.65 30.07
C ARG A 758 3.25 -17.86 29.51
N GLY A 759 2.49 -18.55 30.37
CA GLY A 759 1.67 -19.71 29.99
C GLY A 759 0.37 -19.31 29.28
N ALA A 760 -0.53 -20.28 29.12
CA ALA A 760 -1.88 -20.02 28.60
C ALA A 760 -2.65 -19.07 29.55
N PRO A 761 -3.41 -18.10 29.01
CA PRO A 761 -4.23 -17.21 29.81
C PRO A 761 -5.53 -17.85 30.27
N ASP A 762 -6.09 -17.30 31.35
CA ASP A 762 -7.50 -17.42 31.69
C ASP A 762 -8.29 -16.28 31.01
N LEU A 763 -9.26 -16.63 30.17
CA LEU A 763 -10.21 -15.65 29.62
C LEU A 763 -11.21 -15.26 30.72
N LEU A 764 -11.31 -13.97 31.02
CA LEU A 764 -12.19 -13.46 32.06
C LEU A 764 -13.55 -13.06 31.49
N ASP A 765 -14.62 -13.45 32.18
CA ASP A 765 -15.96 -12.93 31.94
C ASP A 765 -16.07 -11.54 32.58
N THR A 766 -16.18 -10.52 31.74
CA THR A 766 -16.29 -9.12 32.15
C THR A 766 -17.74 -8.68 32.36
N GLY A 767 -18.71 -9.51 31.94
CA GLY A 767 -20.13 -9.14 31.88
C GLY A 767 -20.48 -8.13 30.78
N ASP A 768 -19.51 -7.67 29.99
CA ASP A 768 -19.71 -6.82 28.83
C ASP A 768 -19.02 -7.46 27.61
N PRO A 769 -19.79 -7.91 26.61
CA PRO A 769 -19.24 -8.57 25.42
C PRO A 769 -18.32 -7.67 24.59
N ALA A 770 -18.39 -6.35 24.73
CA ALA A 770 -17.47 -5.42 24.08
C ALA A 770 -16.13 -5.27 24.83
N LEU A 771 -16.02 -5.74 26.09
CA LEU A 771 -14.82 -5.65 26.93
C LEU A 771 -14.16 -7.02 27.10
N HIS A 772 -12.94 -7.16 26.64
CA HIS A 772 -12.16 -8.39 26.76
C HIS A 772 -11.06 -8.26 27.81
N ALA A 773 -10.83 -9.35 28.53
CA ALA A 773 -9.71 -9.44 29.46
C ALA A 773 -9.13 -10.85 29.56
N MET A 774 -7.80 -10.93 29.57
CA MET A 774 -7.06 -12.18 29.72
C MET A 774 -6.04 -12.07 30.85
N ALA A 775 -6.11 -12.99 31.81
CA ALA A 775 -5.19 -13.06 32.93
C ALA A 775 -4.09 -14.10 32.67
N PHE A 776 -2.85 -13.69 32.83
CA PHE A 776 -1.67 -14.53 32.71
C PHE A 776 -0.95 -14.62 34.06
N GLY A 777 -0.40 -15.79 34.36
CA GLY A 777 0.56 -15.93 35.44
C GLY A 777 1.88 -15.18 35.17
N PRO A 778 2.75 -15.08 36.17
CA PRO A 778 4.13 -14.61 35.99
C PRO A 778 4.85 -15.37 34.88
N ALA A 779 5.80 -14.71 34.22
CA ALA A 779 6.65 -15.36 33.24
C ALA A 779 7.56 -16.39 33.95
N SER A 780 7.79 -17.52 33.29
CA SER A 780 8.67 -18.59 33.77
C SER A 780 9.83 -18.80 32.80
N GLY A 781 10.95 -19.33 33.30
CA GLY A 781 12.14 -19.57 32.49
C GLY A 781 12.96 -18.31 32.18
N ALA A 782 14.08 -18.52 31.50
CA ALA A 782 14.88 -17.42 30.98
C ALA A 782 14.14 -16.75 29.82
N PRO A 783 14.33 -15.43 29.61
CA PRO A 783 13.82 -14.77 28.40
C PRO A 783 14.30 -15.49 27.14
N SER A 784 13.44 -15.55 26.12
CA SER A 784 13.82 -16.12 24.83
C SER A 784 15.01 -15.35 24.23
N PRO A 785 16.03 -16.04 23.69
CA PRO A 785 17.08 -15.40 22.89
C PRO A 785 16.54 -14.69 21.64
N ALA A 786 15.41 -15.17 21.11
CA ALA A 786 14.70 -14.69 19.91
C ALA A 786 13.79 -13.47 20.17
N GLY A 787 13.76 -12.98 21.41
CA GLY A 787 12.69 -12.11 21.89
C GLY A 787 13.15 -10.71 22.25
N ASN A 788 12.30 -9.73 22.01
CA ASN A 788 12.44 -8.42 22.62
C ASN A 788 12.17 -8.53 24.14
N PRO A 789 12.92 -7.82 24.99
CA PRO A 789 12.72 -7.91 26.43
C PRO A 789 11.38 -7.30 26.84
N ALA A 790 10.69 -7.95 27.78
CA ALA A 790 9.59 -7.34 28.51
C ALA A 790 10.06 -6.04 29.21
N PRO A 791 9.15 -5.08 29.47
CA PRO A 791 9.48 -3.91 30.28
C PRO A 791 10.10 -4.30 31.62
N ALA A 792 11.09 -3.53 32.06
CA ALA A 792 11.89 -3.86 33.23
C ALA A 792 11.02 -4.07 34.48
N GLY A 793 11.23 -5.19 35.18
CA GLY A 793 10.54 -5.51 36.43
C GLY A 793 9.13 -6.09 36.28
N THR A 794 8.65 -6.34 35.06
CA THR A 794 7.26 -6.80 34.84
C THR A 794 7.10 -8.33 34.69
N ARG A 795 8.19 -9.07 34.50
CA ARG A 795 8.15 -10.53 34.27
C ARG A 795 7.73 -11.33 35.49
N ASP A 796 8.15 -10.89 36.67
CA ASP A 796 7.94 -11.63 37.93
C ASP A 796 6.49 -11.51 38.44
N ASP A 797 5.71 -10.60 37.86
CA ASP A 797 4.35 -10.28 38.25
C ASP A 797 3.32 -10.92 37.28
N PRO A 798 2.12 -11.28 37.78
CA PRO A 798 0.97 -11.58 36.93
C PRO A 798 0.67 -10.43 35.95
N LEU A 799 0.08 -10.78 34.82
CA LEU A 799 -0.30 -9.85 33.77
C LEU A 799 -1.81 -9.93 33.52
N LEU A 800 -2.46 -8.78 33.40
CA LEU A 800 -3.82 -8.67 32.89
C LEU A 800 -3.79 -7.86 31.58
N ALA A 801 -4.19 -8.48 30.47
CA ALA A 801 -4.41 -7.78 29.21
C ALA A 801 -5.88 -7.35 29.11
N VAL A 802 -6.15 -6.11 28.71
CA VAL A 802 -7.52 -5.55 28.60
C VAL A 802 -7.64 -4.76 27.30
N TRP A 803 -8.73 -4.99 26.55
CA TRP A 803 -9.08 -4.24 25.34
C TRP A 803 -10.59 -4.30 25.09
N THR A 804 -11.07 -3.59 24.09
CA THR A 804 -12.48 -3.65 23.67
C THR A 804 -12.63 -4.03 22.20
N GLN A 805 -13.84 -4.33 21.76
CA GLN A 805 -14.20 -4.48 20.34
C GLN A 805 -14.28 -3.10 19.64
N ASP A 806 -13.17 -2.34 19.69
CA ASP A 806 -13.03 -0.99 19.14
C ASP A 806 -14.03 0.03 19.75
N GLU A 807 -14.53 -0.21 20.97
CA GLU A 807 -15.27 0.79 21.77
C GLU A 807 -14.31 1.68 22.55
N VAL A 808 -14.46 3.01 22.45
CA VAL A 808 -13.68 3.95 23.28
C VAL A 808 -14.42 4.21 24.60
N THR A 809 -14.03 3.51 25.66
CA THR A 809 -14.74 3.53 26.96
C THR A 809 -13.80 3.48 28.16
N ARG A 810 -14.35 3.26 29.35
CA ARG A 810 -13.60 3.04 30.59
C ARG A 810 -13.96 1.69 31.19
N ALA A 811 -12.93 0.96 31.62
CA ALA A 811 -13.06 -0.21 32.48
C ALA A 811 -12.72 0.16 33.94
N LEU A 812 -13.25 -0.57 34.90
CA LEU A 812 -12.92 -0.45 36.31
C LEU A 812 -11.95 -1.55 36.69
N VAL A 813 -10.73 -1.17 37.04
CA VAL A 813 -9.71 -2.09 37.53
C VAL A 813 -9.69 -2.05 39.05
N THR A 814 -9.72 -3.22 39.66
CA THR A 814 -9.63 -3.39 41.12
C THR A 814 -8.47 -4.33 41.44
N ALA A 815 -7.70 -3.99 42.47
CA ALA A 815 -6.66 -4.84 43.02
C ALA A 815 -7.09 -5.45 44.36
N ASP A 816 -6.70 -6.70 44.63
CA ASP A 816 -6.97 -7.38 45.90
C ASP A 816 -6.13 -6.85 47.07
N ALA A 817 -4.99 -6.23 46.77
CA ALA A 817 -4.12 -5.51 47.69
C ALA A 817 -3.75 -4.13 47.13
N ALA A 818 -3.27 -3.22 48.00
CA ALA A 818 -2.75 -1.95 47.52
C ALA A 818 -1.45 -2.18 46.77
N THR A 819 -1.36 -1.70 45.52
CA THR A 819 -0.25 -1.97 44.62
C THR A 819 -0.02 -0.80 43.66
N THR A 820 1.15 -0.76 43.05
CA THR A 820 1.44 0.11 41.90
C THR A 820 1.44 -0.76 40.66
N VAL A 821 0.48 -0.49 39.76
CA VAL A 821 0.35 -1.19 38.49
C VAL A 821 1.22 -0.52 37.44
N THR A 822 2.04 -1.29 36.74
CA THR A 822 2.69 -0.86 35.50
C THR A 822 1.76 -1.15 34.33
N VAL A 823 1.30 -0.08 33.66
CA VAL A 823 0.48 -0.15 32.45
C VAL A 823 1.42 0.02 31.25
N THR A 824 1.43 -0.98 30.38
CA THR A 824 2.20 -0.99 29.12
C THR A 824 1.23 -0.92 27.94
N ASP A 825 1.46 -0.01 27.00
CA ASP A 825 0.70 0.08 25.75
C ASP A 825 1.20 -0.93 24.70
N VAL A 826 0.51 -1.03 23.56
CA VAL A 826 0.86 -1.96 22.47
C VAL A 826 2.26 -1.76 21.90
N TYR A 827 2.87 -0.58 22.04
CA TYR A 827 4.21 -0.28 21.51
C TYR A 827 5.29 -0.33 22.60
N GLY A 828 4.95 -0.80 23.81
CA GLY A 828 5.90 -0.94 24.92
C GLY A 828 6.15 0.34 25.73
N GLY A 829 5.37 1.40 25.50
CA GLY A 829 5.38 2.58 26.35
C GLY A 829 4.77 2.28 27.72
N THR A 830 5.44 2.71 28.81
CA THR A 830 5.00 2.39 30.18
C THR A 830 4.59 3.62 30.97
N ARG A 831 3.56 3.46 31.82
CA ARG A 831 3.20 4.41 32.89
C ARG A 831 2.75 3.64 34.15
N THR A 832 2.71 4.31 35.29
CA THR A 832 2.26 3.70 36.56
C THR A 832 0.87 4.18 36.96
N LEU A 833 0.11 3.32 37.63
CA LEU A 833 -1.18 3.62 38.25
C LEU A 833 -1.22 3.01 39.66
N ASP A 834 -1.42 3.84 40.69
CA ASP A 834 -1.57 3.34 42.05
C ASP A 834 -3.01 2.91 42.33
N LEU A 835 -3.18 1.68 42.81
CA LEU A 835 -4.48 1.12 43.18
C LEU A 835 -4.56 0.90 44.69
N ALA A 836 -5.68 1.33 45.28
CA ALA A 836 -6.01 0.97 46.66
C ALA A 836 -6.74 -0.39 46.68
N ALA A 837 -6.47 -1.19 47.71
CA ALA A 837 -7.08 -2.51 47.88
C ALA A 837 -8.62 -2.41 47.84
N GLY A 838 -9.25 -3.17 46.94
CA GLY A 838 -10.70 -3.26 46.77
C GLY A 838 -11.39 -2.00 46.23
N ALA A 839 -10.65 -0.95 45.85
CA ALA A 839 -11.21 0.27 45.30
C ALA A 839 -11.14 0.26 43.77
N PRO A 840 -12.28 0.30 43.05
CA PRO A 840 -12.28 0.34 41.60
C PRO A 840 -11.71 1.67 41.10
N THR A 841 -10.81 1.58 40.11
CA THR A 841 -10.18 2.73 39.46
C THR A 841 -10.45 2.67 37.97
N ALA A 842 -10.91 3.78 37.40
CA ALA A 842 -11.22 3.84 35.98
C ALA A 842 -9.95 3.86 35.12
N LEU A 843 -9.93 3.00 34.10
CA LEU A 843 -8.89 2.86 33.09
C LEU A 843 -9.50 3.10 31.70
N PRO A 844 -8.96 4.04 30.90
CA PRO A 844 -9.33 4.15 29.49
C PRO A 844 -8.99 2.86 28.75
N VAL A 845 -9.93 2.34 27.97
CA VAL A 845 -9.76 1.12 27.17
C VAL A 845 -10.36 1.33 25.79
N THR A 846 -9.70 0.76 24.78
CA THR A 846 -10.05 0.86 23.36
C THR A 846 -9.76 -0.47 22.67
N GLY A 847 -9.88 -0.51 21.34
CA GLY A 847 -9.40 -1.64 20.54
C GLY A 847 -7.91 -1.92 20.64
N SER A 848 -7.11 -0.96 21.14
CA SER A 848 -5.70 -1.13 21.44
C SER A 848 -5.51 -1.81 22.81
N PRO A 849 -4.95 -3.03 22.89
CA PRO A 849 -4.70 -3.68 24.17
C PRO A 849 -3.78 -2.89 25.10
N VAL A 850 -4.10 -2.91 26.39
CA VAL A 850 -3.23 -2.46 27.47
C VAL A 850 -2.87 -3.62 28.38
N PHE A 851 -1.64 -3.63 28.86
CA PHE A 851 -1.05 -4.71 29.63
C PHE A 851 -0.73 -4.22 31.04
N LEU A 852 -1.44 -4.74 32.04
CA LEU A 852 -1.31 -4.36 33.44
C LEU A 852 -0.51 -5.40 34.19
N THR A 853 0.62 -5.00 34.78
CA THR A 853 1.45 -5.87 35.62
C THR A 853 1.56 -5.30 37.03
N ALA A 854 1.40 -6.16 38.03
CA ALA A 854 1.42 -5.78 39.44
C ALA A 854 1.67 -6.98 40.35
N ASP A 855 2.21 -6.75 41.53
CA ASP A 855 2.44 -7.75 42.59
C ASP A 855 1.15 -8.16 43.34
N ALA A 856 -0.01 -8.00 42.70
CA ALA A 856 -1.34 -8.22 43.25
C ALA A 856 -2.30 -8.81 42.22
N GLY A 857 -3.37 -9.47 42.68
CA GLY A 857 -4.43 -9.95 41.81
C GLY A 857 -5.26 -8.79 41.28
N LEU A 858 -5.38 -8.69 39.94
CA LEU A 858 -6.17 -7.67 39.28
C LEU A 858 -7.47 -8.27 38.71
N THR A 859 -8.56 -7.54 38.86
CA THR A 859 -9.84 -7.82 38.21
C THR A 859 -10.31 -6.61 37.43
N VAL A 860 -11.05 -6.84 36.36
CA VAL A 860 -11.63 -5.78 35.53
C VAL A 860 -13.14 -5.99 35.36
N ALA A 861 -13.88 -4.89 35.35
CA ALA A 861 -15.31 -4.84 35.11
C ALA A 861 -15.65 -3.62 34.23
N PRO A 862 -16.79 -3.60 33.53
CA PRO A 862 -17.24 -2.41 32.82
C PRO A 862 -17.53 -1.25 33.80
N ALA A 863 -17.40 0.00 33.33
CA ALA A 863 -17.71 1.18 34.15
C ALA A 863 -19.18 1.31 34.55
N ALA A 864 -20.07 0.67 33.79
CA ALA A 864 -21.47 0.50 34.13
C ALA A 864 -21.84 -0.94 33.81
N ASP A 865 -22.51 -1.63 34.74
CA ASP A 865 -23.04 -2.96 34.51
C ASP A 865 -23.86 -2.94 33.21
N ALA A 866 -23.55 -3.87 32.29
CA ALA A 866 -24.32 -4.02 31.07
C ALA A 866 -25.77 -4.37 31.42
N GLY A 867 -25.99 -5.25 32.40
CA GLY A 867 -27.27 -5.90 32.61
C GLY A 867 -27.62 -6.85 31.46
N ALA A 868 -28.85 -7.37 31.45
CA ALA A 868 -29.33 -8.17 30.34
C ALA A 868 -29.68 -7.29 29.14
N ASP A 869 -29.33 -7.73 27.93
CA ASP A 869 -29.76 -7.06 26.70
C ASP A 869 -31.29 -7.15 26.56
N LEU A 870 -31.95 -6.00 26.62
CA LEU A 870 -33.40 -5.85 26.56
C LEU A 870 -33.96 -5.96 25.14
N LEU A 871 -33.09 -5.95 24.12
CA LEU A 871 -33.49 -6.18 22.72
C LEU A 871 -33.53 -7.67 22.36
N ALA A 872 -32.87 -8.52 23.17
CA ALA A 872 -32.81 -9.95 22.93
C ALA A 872 -34.21 -10.58 22.84
N GLY A 873 -34.46 -11.30 21.73
CA GLY A 873 -35.77 -11.91 21.46
C GLY A 873 -36.86 -10.96 20.98
N GLY A 874 -36.55 -9.68 20.75
CA GLY A 874 -37.42 -8.72 20.08
C GLY A 874 -37.63 -9.07 18.59
N THR A 875 -38.66 -8.47 17.98
CA THR A 875 -38.90 -8.60 16.55
C THR A 875 -38.14 -7.51 15.80
N VAL A 876 -37.23 -7.89 14.92
CA VAL A 876 -36.43 -6.94 14.16
C VAL A 876 -37.04 -6.68 12.79
N THR A 877 -37.12 -5.41 12.40
CA THR A 877 -37.50 -4.97 11.05
C THR A 877 -36.52 -3.91 10.57
N ALA A 878 -36.35 -3.78 9.25
CA ALA A 878 -35.48 -2.78 8.66
C ALA A 878 -36.16 -2.14 7.44
N SER A 879 -35.69 -0.96 7.05
CA SER A 879 -36.13 -0.28 5.82
C SER A 879 -35.92 -1.12 4.56
N SER A 880 -34.80 -1.85 4.53
CA SER A 880 -34.39 -2.75 3.46
C SER A 880 -33.34 -3.74 3.98
N SER A 881 -33.05 -4.82 3.25
CA SER A 881 -31.96 -5.74 3.60
C SER A 881 -31.36 -6.35 2.34
N THR A 882 -30.04 -6.58 2.35
CA THR A 882 -29.33 -7.28 1.28
C THR A 882 -29.56 -8.79 1.38
N ASP A 883 -29.71 -9.46 0.22
CA ASP A 883 -29.86 -10.92 0.14
C ASP A 883 -28.75 -11.65 0.91
N GLY A 884 -29.14 -12.65 1.72
CA GLY A 884 -28.20 -13.44 2.52
C GLY A 884 -27.78 -12.80 3.85
N THR A 885 -28.43 -11.71 4.27
CA THR A 885 -28.31 -11.15 5.63
C THR A 885 -29.68 -11.03 6.27
N ASP A 886 -29.81 -11.35 7.56
CA ASP A 886 -31.06 -11.23 8.31
C ASP A 886 -30.89 -10.16 9.42
N PRO A 887 -31.72 -9.10 9.46
CA PRO A 887 -31.64 -8.11 10.53
C PRO A 887 -31.87 -8.71 11.93
N ALA A 888 -32.51 -9.87 12.05
CA ALA A 888 -32.69 -10.57 13.33
C ALA A 888 -31.36 -10.97 13.98
N ASP A 889 -30.29 -11.15 13.20
CA ASP A 889 -28.97 -11.55 13.72
C ASP A 889 -28.34 -10.43 14.58
N LEU A 890 -28.78 -9.17 14.44
CA LEU A 890 -28.27 -8.03 15.20
C LEU A 890 -28.53 -8.11 16.70
N VAL A 891 -29.56 -8.84 17.14
CA VAL A 891 -29.95 -8.99 18.55
C VAL A 891 -29.70 -10.40 19.08
N ALA A 892 -28.97 -11.23 18.32
CA ALA A 892 -28.49 -12.53 18.77
C ALA A 892 -27.37 -12.38 19.82
N GLU A 893 -27.15 -13.41 20.63
CA GLU A 893 -26.18 -13.40 21.75
C GLU A 893 -24.75 -13.02 21.32
N GLY A 894 -24.35 -13.35 20.08
CA GLY A 894 -23.06 -12.98 19.49
C GLY A 894 -23.13 -11.91 18.39
N GLY A 895 -24.30 -11.32 18.16
CA GLY A 895 -24.56 -10.49 16.98
C GLY A 895 -24.45 -11.27 15.66
N ALA A 896 -24.32 -10.54 14.55
CA ALA A 896 -24.19 -11.08 13.20
C ALA A 896 -22.78 -11.60 12.84
N GLY A 897 -21.80 -11.40 13.73
CA GLY A 897 -20.42 -11.92 13.60
C GLY A 897 -19.77 -11.63 12.25
N ALA A 898 -19.21 -12.68 11.63
CA ALA A 898 -18.50 -12.58 10.35
C ALA A 898 -19.38 -12.09 9.17
N ASN A 899 -20.71 -12.25 9.24
CA ASN A 899 -21.65 -11.84 8.18
C ASN A 899 -22.57 -10.72 8.68
N PRO A 900 -22.10 -9.46 8.78
CA PRO A 900 -22.90 -8.36 9.30
C PRO A 900 -24.19 -8.17 8.51
N TRP A 901 -25.25 -7.71 9.20
CA TRP A 901 -26.45 -7.26 8.53
C TRP A 901 -26.12 -6.08 7.63
N ARG A 902 -26.64 -6.10 6.40
CA ARG A 902 -26.45 -5.04 5.41
C ARG A 902 -27.80 -4.50 4.96
N ALA A 903 -27.96 -3.18 5.01
CA ALA A 903 -29.12 -2.54 4.39
C ALA A 903 -29.19 -2.90 2.90
N GLY A 904 -30.39 -2.96 2.33
CA GLY A 904 -30.57 -3.16 0.90
C GLY A 904 -30.35 -1.85 0.14
N ALA A 905 -30.13 -1.94 -1.18
CA ALA A 905 -29.95 -0.74 -2.00
C ALA A 905 -31.26 0.06 -2.19
N ARG A 906 -32.43 -0.56 -1.96
CA ARG A 906 -33.75 0.02 -2.27
C ARG A 906 -34.82 -0.38 -1.25
N THR A 907 -35.82 0.48 -1.13
CA THR A 907 -37.13 0.20 -0.52
C THR A 907 -38.20 0.09 -1.63
N GLU A 908 -39.47 -0.07 -1.25
CA GLU A 908 -40.60 -0.02 -2.22
C GLU A 908 -40.73 1.35 -2.90
N ASP A 909 -40.26 2.43 -2.25
CA ASP A 909 -40.45 3.81 -2.68
C ASP A 909 -39.25 4.39 -3.45
N GLY A 910 -38.11 3.68 -3.51
CA GLY A 910 -36.91 4.14 -4.21
C GLY A 910 -35.60 3.68 -3.55
N PRO A 911 -34.46 4.31 -3.89
CA PRO A 911 -33.18 4.03 -3.24
C PRO A 911 -33.26 4.26 -1.73
N ASP A 912 -32.64 3.39 -0.94
CA ASP A 912 -32.64 3.52 0.52
C ASP A 912 -31.49 4.43 0.99
N SER A 913 -31.68 5.75 0.87
CA SER A 913 -30.65 6.74 1.20
C SER A 913 -30.53 7.05 2.70
N SER A 914 -31.47 6.57 3.52
CA SER A 914 -31.52 6.82 4.97
C SER A 914 -31.96 5.54 5.71
N PRO A 915 -31.17 4.46 5.60
CA PRO A 915 -31.56 3.15 6.09
C PRO A 915 -31.74 3.15 7.61
N TRP A 916 -32.69 2.34 8.07
CA TRP A 916 -32.98 2.19 9.49
C TRP A 916 -33.26 0.74 9.86
N VAL A 917 -33.02 0.41 11.12
CA VAL A 917 -33.39 -0.86 11.74
C VAL A 917 -34.10 -0.61 13.06
N GLN A 918 -35.15 -1.36 13.31
CA GLN A 918 -36.04 -1.24 14.46
C GLN A 918 -36.18 -2.59 15.14
N VAL A 919 -36.12 -2.58 16.46
CA VAL A 919 -36.42 -3.74 17.31
C VAL A 919 -37.65 -3.42 18.13
N ASP A 920 -38.74 -4.16 17.89
CA ASP A 920 -39.93 -4.15 18.73
C ASP A 920 -39.69 -5.09 19.91
N LEU A 921 -39.75 -4.56 21.13
CA LEU A 921 -39.47 -5.34 22.34
C LEU A 921 -40.62 -6.32 22.61
N ALA A 922 -40.27 -7.49 23.14
CA ALA A 922 -41.26 -8.51 23.50
C ALA A 922 -42.27 -8.01 24.55
N GLU A 923 -41.79 -7.19 25.50
CA GLU A 923 -42.59 -6.49 26.51
C GLU A 923 -42.00 -5.09 26.73
N PRO A 924 -42.80 -4.09 27.16
CA PRO A 924 -42.27 -2.77 27.49
C PRO A 924 -41.17 -2.84 28.56
N ALA A 925 -40.04 -2.18 28.32
CA ALA A 925 -38.89 -2.20 29.23
C ALA A 925 -38.36 -0.78 29.48
N THR A 926 -37.74 -0.56 30.64
CA THR A 926 -37.06 0.71 30.93
C THR A 926 -35.64 0.65 30.37
N VAL A 927 -35.36 1.49 29.38
CA VAL A 927 -34.07 1.62 28.69
C VAL A 927 -33.48 3.00 28.98
N ASP A 928 -32.17 3.05 29.19
CA ASP A 928 -31.39 4.30 29.34
C ASP A 928 -30.11 4.32 28.49
N ARG A 929 -29.76 3.19 27.86
CA ARG A 929 -28.58 3.06 27.02
C ARG A 929 -28.85 2.15 25.83
N VAL A 930 -28.41 2.55 24.64
CA VAL A 930 -28.41 1.75 23.41
C VAL A 930 -26.99 1.65 22.88
N VAL A 931 -26.53 0.44 22.58
CA VAL A 931 -25.23 0.16 21.98
C VAL A 931 -25.43 -0.23 20.52
N VAL A 932 -24.63 0.37 19.65
CA VAL A 932 -24.61 0.11 18.21
C VAL A 932 -23.20 -0.30 17.82
N GLU A 933 -23.10 -1.43 17.16
CA GLU A 933 -21.85 -1.99 16.66
C GLU A 933 -21.91 -2.10 15.14
N GLY A 934 -21.02 -1.38 14.46
CA GLY A 934 -20.85 -1.43 13.00
C GLY A 934 -19.94 -2.58 12.55
N ALA A 935 -19.86 -2.81 11.24
CA ALA A 935 -18.77 -3.60 10.67
C ALA A 935 -17.46 -2.80 10.65
N GLY A 936 -16.32 -3.48 10.70
CA GLY A 936 -15.01 -2.88 10.53
C GLY A 936 -14.85 -2.26 9.14
N ILE A 937 -14.28 -1.05 9.10
CA ILE A 937 -14.14 -0.25 7.87
C ILE A 937 -12.80 -0.50 7.14
N ARG A 938 -12.03 -1.51 7.55
CA ARG A 938 -10.65 -1.72 7.10
C ARG A 938 -10.55 -2.26 5.66
N CYS A 939 -11.62 -2.78 5.09
CA CYS A 939 -11.74 -3.04 3.65
C CYS A 939 -13.20 -2.82 3.28
N CYS A 940 -13.77 -3.82 2.64
CA CYS A 940 -14.74 -3.65 1.59
C CYS A 940 -16.15 -3.82 2.14
N THR A 941 -16.35 -3.20 3.29
CA THR A 941 -17.58 -3.09 4.06
C THR A 941 -17.68 -1.70 4.65
N SER A 942 -18.87 -1.10 4.53
CA SER A 942 -19.11 0.22 5.13
C SER A 942 -19.45 0.09 6.62
N GLY A 943 -19.02 1.06 7.41
CA GLY A 943 -19.37 1.19 8.82
C GLY A 943 -20.18 2.47 9.07
N VAL A 944 -20.82 2.56 10.22
CA VAL A 944 -21.57 3.78 10.58
C VAL A 944 -20.63 4.98 10.75
N ARG A 945 -21.02 6.12 10.17
CA ARG A 945 -20.36 7.42 10.39
C ARG A 945 -21.20 8.31 11.29
N ALA A 946 -22.51 8.33 11.04
CA ALA A 946 -23.49 9.00 11.88
C ALA A 946 -24.76 8.15 11.99
N TYR A 947 -25.45 8.26 13.13
CA TYR A 947 -26.76 7.64 13.32
C TYR A 947 -27.54 8.33 14.44
N THR A 948 -28.86 8.26 14.39
CA THR A 948 -29.76 8.63 15.49
C THR A 948 -30.32 7.38 16.15
N VAL A 949 -30.54 7.48 17.46
CA VAL A 949 -31.30 6.50 18.23
C VAL A 949 -32.64 7.12 18.57
N GLU A 950 -33.71 6.45 18.16
CA GLU A 950 -35.07 6.78 18.53
C GLU A 950 -35.66 5.66 19.39
N VAL A 951 -36.55 6.03 20.31
CA VAL A 951 -37.33 5.06 21.09
C VAL A 951 -38.81 5.36 20.97
N GLN A 952 -39.63 4.32 21.02
CA GLN A 952 -41.08 4.44 21.05
C GLN A 952 -41.60 4.27 22.48
N GLY A 953 -42.36 5.24 22.98
CA GLY A 953 -43.05 5.12 24.27
C GLY A 953 -44.28 4.22 24.21
N GLU A 954 -44.84 3.87 25.38
CA GLU A 954 -46.10 3.09 25.48
C GLU A 954 -47.30 3.77 24.81
N ASP A 955 -47.24 5.09 24.59
CA ASP A 955 -48.25 5.86 23.86
C ASP A 955 -48.11 5.78 22.33
N GLY A 956 -47.10 5.03 21.85
CA GLY A 956 -46.78 4.84 20.44
C GLY A 956 -45.99 5.98 19.81
N THR A 957 -45.58 7.00 20.57
CA THR A 957 -44.83 8.14 20.04
C THR A 957 -43.34 7.84 19.94
N TRP A 958 -42.74 8.15 18.80
CA TRP A 958 -41.28 8.07 18.58
C TRP A 958 -40.60 9.34 19.06
N GLN A 959 -39.47 9.19 19.74
CA GLN A 959 -38.65 10.30 20.21
C GLN A 959 -37.17 9.97 19.99
N GLU A 960 -36.45 10.89 19.35
CA GLU A 960 -35.00 10.85 19.32
C GLU A 960 -34.45 11.03 20.75
N VAL A 961 -33.59 10.11 21.17
CA VAL A 961 -32.95 10.11 22.50
C VAL A 961 -31.46 10.43 22.44
N GLY A 962 -30.86 10.34 21.25
CA GLY A 962 -29.51 10.82 21.02
C GLY A 962 -29.01 10.52 19.61
N ARG A 963 -27.80 10.99 19.34
CA ARG A 963 -27.16 10.93 18.03
C ARG A 963 -25.65 10.75 18.19
N GLN A 964 -25.05 10.00 17.28
CA GLN A 964 -23.60 9.94 17.06
C GLN A 964 -23.26 10.55 15.71
N ASP A 965 -22.13 11.24 15.63
CA ASP A 965 -21.63 11.93 14.44
C ASP A 965 -20.12 11.77 14.32
N GLY A 966 -19.61 11.73 13.08
CA GLY A 966 -18.17 11.77 12.79
C GLY A 966 -17.39 10.56 13.32
N LEU A 967 -18.05 9.40 13.46
CA LEU A 967 -17.36 8.16 13.80
C LEU A 967 -16.40 7.77 12.68
N PHE A 968 -15.25 7.19 13.03
CA PHE A 968 -14.30 6.66 12.05
C PHE A 968 -13.59 5.42 12.58
N LEU A 969 -12.79 5.56 13.65
CA LEU A 969 -12.06 4.43 14.23
C LEU A 969 -12.94 3.57 15.17
N ALA A 970 -13.86 4.20 15.90
CA ALA A 970 -14.73 3.51 16.83
C ALA A 970 -15.81 2.74 16.06
N ARG A 971 -15.78 1.41 16.17
CA ARG A 971 -16.77 0.51 15.57
C ARG A 971 -17.98 0.32 16.47
N THR A 972 -17.76 0.37 17.77
CA THR A 972 -18.76 0.19 18.81
C THR A 972 -18.96 1.50 19.54
N THR A 973 -20.20 1.97 19.61
CA THR A 973 -20.57 3.21 20.32
C THR A 973 -21.89 3.07 21.04
N SER A 974 -22.05 3.83 22.13
CA SER A 974 -23.27 3.83 22.93
C SER A 974 -23.91 5.23 22.98
N VAL A 975 -25.24 5.25 23.06
CA VAL A 975 -26.05 6.45 23.31
C VAL A 975 -26.73 6.26 24.65
N THR A 976 -26.41 7.12 25.61
CA THR A 976 -27.00 7.12 26.96
C THR A 976 -27.97 8.30 27.11
N PHE A 977 -29.12 8.08 27.75
CA PHE A 977 -30.19 9.05 27.93
C PHE A 977 -30.94 8.80 29.24
N GLU A 978 -31.79 9.76 29.66
CA GLU A 978 -32.63 9.58 30.86
C GLU A 978 -33.53 8.33 30.75
N PRO A 979 -33.61 7.46 31.78
CA PRO A 979 -34.37 6.21 31.70
C PRO A 979 -35.82 6.40 31.26
N ARG A 980 -36.26 5.60 30.28
CA ARG A 980 -37.61 5.66 29.70
C ARG A 980 -38.18 4.26 29.51
N THR A 981 -39.46 4.08 29.80
CA THR A 981 -40.18 2.87 29.41
C THR A 981 -40.53 2.94 27.93
N VAL A 982 -40.05 1.96 27.17
CA VAL A 982 -40.14 1.93 25.70
C VAL A 982 -40.71 0.60 25.22
N THR A 983 -41.36 0.62 24.06
CA THR A 983 -41.88 -0.56 23.36
C THR A 983 -41.05 -0.92 22.13
N ALA A 984 -40.24 0.00 21.62
CA ALA A 984 -39.35 -0.24 20.48
C ALA A 984 -38.13 0.69 20.52
N VAL A 985 -37.03 0.24 19.90
CA VAL A 985 -35.82 1.03 19.66
C VAL A 985 -35.55 1.05 18.16
N ARG A 986 -35.14 2.20 17.60
CA ARG A 986 -34.75 2.34 16.19
C ARG A 986 -33.40 3.03 16.08
N VAL A 987 -32.55 2.49 15.22
CA VAL A 987 -31.32 3.13 14.77
C VAL A 987 -31.50 3.55 13.32
N GLN A 988 -31.27 4.83 13.03
CA GLN A 988 -31.42 5.38 11.69
C GLN A 988 -30.13 6.07 11.26
N VAL A 989 -29.63 5.71 10.08
CA VAL A 989 -28.50 6.38 9.44
C VAL A 989 -29.05 7.51 8.56
N PRO A 990 -28.58 8.76 8.72
CA PRO A 990 -29.01 9.87 7.89
C PRO A 990 -28.42 9.79 6.48
N SER A 991 -29.00 10.54 5.54
CA SER A 991 -28.42 10.73 4.20
C SER A 991 -27.45 11.92 4.17
N THR A 992 -26.45 11.84 3.29
CA THR A 992 -25.58 12.96 2.87
C THR A 992 -25.67 13.15 1.35
N THR A 993 -24.97 14.17 0.82
CA THR A 993 -24.88 14.42 -0.63
C THR A 993 -23.42 14.38 -1.08
N THR A 994 -23.11 13.45 -1.99
CA THR A 994 -21.79 13.28 -2.58
C THR A 994 -21.88 13.47 -4.09
N ARG A 995 -21.11 14.42 -4.65
CA ARG A 995 -21.12 14.75 -6.09
C ARG A 995 -22.54 14.96 -6.68
N GLY A 996 -23.43 15.56 -5.88
CA GLY A 996 -24.83 15.82 -6.28
C GLY A 996 -25.76 14.61 -6.17
N VAL A 997 -25.27 13.46 -5.70
CA VAL A 997 -26.03 12.24 -5.47
C VAL A 997 -26.31 12.08 -3.97
N THR A 998 -27.56 11.82 -3.61
CA THR A 998 -27.95 11.53 -2.21
C THR A 998 -27.63 10.08 -1.87
N VAL A 999 -26.85 9.86 -0.82
CA VAL A 999 -26.37 8.54 -0.36
C VAL A 999 -26.40 8.46 1.17
N PRO A 1000 -26.37 7.27 1.79
CA PRO A 1000 -26.21 7.15 3.24
C PRO A 1000 -24.93 7.80 3.78
N ASP A 1001 -24.99 8.39 4.97
CA ASP A 1001 -23.84 8.99 5.68
C ASP A 1001 -23.08 7.93 6.48
N VAL A 1002 -22.22 7.20 5.77
CA VAL A 1002 -21.42 6.08 6.28
C VAL A 1002 -19.93 6.28 6.02
N ASN A 1003 -19.11 5.50 6.70
CA ASN A 1003 -17.71 5.31 6.34
C ASN A 1003 -17.65 4.19 5.31
N TYR A 1004 -17.51 4.54 4.04
CA TYR A 1004 -17.48 3.56 2.96
C TYR A 1004 -16.18 2.75 2.96
N SER A 1005 -15.04 3.40 3.20
CA SER A 1005 -13.75 2.74 3.29
C SER A 1005 -12.82 3.44 4.26
N GLY A 1006 -12.16 2.66 5.11
CA GLY A 1006 -11.10 3.10 6.01
C GLY A 1006 -9.79 3.45 5.30
N GLN A 1007 -9.63 3.02 4.04
CA GLN A 1007 -8.50 3.33 3.16
C GLN A 1007 -8.55 4.80 2.69
N SER A 1008 -9.73 5.30 2.34
CA SER A 1008 -9.97 6.65 1.81
C SER A 1008 -10.59 7.60 2.85
N GLY A 1009 -10.23 7.44 4.13
CA GLY A 1009 -10.69 8.33 5.21
C GLY A 1009 -12.20 8.39 5.39
N GLY A 1010 -12.94 7.35 4.99
CA GLY A 1010 -14.40 7.23 5.08
C GLY A 1010 -15.13 7.53 3.77
N LEU A 1011 -14.43 8.03 2.74
CA LEU A 1011 -15.01 8.32 1.43
C LEU A 1011 -15.25 7.02 0.63
N LEU A 1012 -16.14 7.09 -0.37
CA LEU A 1012 -16.28 6.03 -1.37
C LEU A 1012 -14.95 5.83 -2.12
N PRO A 1013 -14.40 4.61 -2.15
CA PRO A 1013 -13.13 4.36 -2.81
C PRO A 1013 -13.23 4.61 -4.32
N ALA A 1014 -12.13 5.00 -4.97
CA ALA A 1014 -12.08 5.43 -6.37
C ALA A 1014 -12.77 4.49 -7.39
N TRP A 1015 -12.87 3.18 -7.09
CA TRP A 1015 -13.47 2.16 -7.96
C TRP A 1015 -14.96 1.93 -7.77
N GLU A 1016 -15.56 2.49 -6.73
CA GLU A 1016 -16.99 2.34 -6.45
C GLU A 1016 -17.73 3.63 -6.83
N PRO A 1017 -18.35 3.72 -8.02
CA PRO A 1017 -18.96 4.97 -8.47
C PRO A 1017 -20.06 5.44 -7.51
N VAL A 1018 -20.12 6.76 -7.32
CA VAL A 1018 -21.19 7.39 -6.53
C VAL A 1018 -22.50 7.29 -7.30
N GLN A 1019 -23.47 6.59 -6.71
CA GLN A 1019 -24.78 6.34 -7.28
C GLN A 1019 -25.87 6.28 -6.19
N PRO A 1020 -27.15 6.53 -6.53
CA PRO A 1020 -28.24 6.52 -5.54
C PRO A 1020 -28.41 5.17 -4.83
N GLU A 1021 -28.06 4.08 -5.50
CA GLU A 1021 -28.16 2.70 -5.02
C GLU A 1021 -26.74 2.15 -4.80
N PRO A 1022 -26.03 2.56 -3.72
CA PRO A 1022 -24.63 2.21 -3.53
C PRO A 1022 -24.45 0.70 -3.35
N THR A 1023 -23.39 0.12 -3.91
CA THR A 1023 -23.13 -1.31 -3.72
C THR A 1023 -22.59 -1.62 -2.32
N TRP A 1024 -22.11 -0.60 -1.59
CA TRP A 1024 -21.61 -0.69 -0.22
C TRP A 1024 -22.57 0.02 0.75
N PRO A 1025 -23.72 -0.59 1.08
CA PRO A 1025 -24.69 -0.05 2.01
C PRO A 1025 -24.20 -0.14 3.46
N VAL A 1026 -24.92 0.50 4.39
CA VAL A 1026 -24.69 0.40 5.85
C VAL A 1026 -24.54 -1.06 6.27
N SER A 1027 -23.53 -1.35 7.07
CA SER A 1027 -23.35 -2.65 7.72
C SER A 1027 -23.32 -2.53 9.25
N LEU A 1028 -24.13 -3.34 9.94
CA LEU A 1028 -24.16 -3.44 11.40
C LEU A 1028 -23.90 -4.88 11.83
N VAL A 1029 -23.21 -5.04 12.97
CA VAL A 1029 -22.91 -6.35 13.58
C VAL A 1029 -23.87 -6.62 14.74
N ARG A 1030 -24.17 -5.61 15.57
CA ARG A 1030 -24.99 -5.81 16.76
C ARG A 1030 -25.74 -4.56 17.19
N LEU A 1031 -26.91 -4.78 17.77
CA LEU A 1031 -27.69 -3.81 18.54
C LEU A 1031 -28.02 -4.38 19.90
N ALA A 1032 -27.78 -3.60 20.95
CA ALA A 1032 -28.17 -3.96 22.31
C ALA A 1032 -28.78 -2.75 23.02
N ALA A 1033 -29.67 -3.00 23.98
CA ALA A 1033 -30.21 -1.95 24.84
C ALA A 1033 -30.25 -2.40 26.29
N TYR A 1034 -29.96 -1.46 27.18
CA TYR A 1034 -29.81 -1.72 28.60
C TYR A 1034 -30.64 -0.72 29.41
N GLY A 1035 -31.06 -1.16 30.59
CA GLY A 1035 -31.75 -0.33 31.56
C GLY A 1035 -30.80 0.22 32.62
N PRO A 1036 -31.30 1.12 33.48
CA PRO A 1036 -30.50 1.71 34.54
C PRO A 1036 -29.94 0.64 35.47
N ALA A 1037 -28.67 0.77 35.81
CA ALA A 1037 -28.00 -0.09 36.78
C ALA A 1037 -28.79 -0.13 38.09
N ALA A 1038 -29.03 -1.35 38.59
CA ALA A 1038 -29.92 -1.64 39.72
C ALA A 1038 -29.38 -1.16 41.08
#